data_AF-A0A662AM94-F1
#
_entry.id   AF-A0A662AM94-F1
#
_cell.length_a   1.000
_cell.length_b   1.000
_cell.length_c   1.000
_cell.angle_alpha   90.00
_cell.angle_beta   90.00
_cell.angle_gamma   90.00
#
_symmetry.space_group_name_H-M   'P 1'
#
loop_
_entity.id
_entity.type
_entity.pdbx_description
1 polymer ?
#
loop_
_entity_poly.entity_id
_entity_poly.type
_entity_poly.pdbx_seq_one_letter_code
_entity_poly.pdbx_strand_id
1 'polypeptide(L)'
;MFSQKTVYYDPPQSTYRQALALFEQKNYGASKQMFSQFMNEVDDPHNSFYENAAYYNTVCNIALSNKDALKRVEHFVTDYPESTWLPKIYFELGKLYFKKKKYTQTLDAFQKTSPKKLSKEQRSEYYYKKGYSELSLNQFDDAAASFSEILDSETTYGPAANFYYGHIQYQKGKYDEALSSFKAIEDNKRFNKYVPYYIIHIYYERGDYNKVIEAGNTYLNKADRKTRSEVARLIANSYYNLGDYENALEYFLEYERSGSKNLSPDEHYRIGYAKFVNEQYRSAISNFQKASETESDNTQNAWYNLGFCYLNTGQQKFAQNAFLKSYQLATDPDITIDALYNYVKLTIDLGGDLYNDPVLIIEDYIAKNPGSNRINDAYELLGQLYLASNNYEAALESIEKSDHISPQLQSIYQEIAYTNAITQFNRGDYQNAMINFDKSFKYSADPAIKLNAQYWKAEGLYRAKDYSGASRLYQDFISSKAASESEFYKNALYNLAYTYFNQKNYQQAITYFRKFLNSGEQSKDLKSDATLRLADCYFILKKYDDASVLYQKVIQSNGKDADYALYQRAFCYGAKGDFNNKISLLTDLTKRFKGSYLYDDALYEIASTYLIQNDQRHAIVYFDKLVKEKPNSSLSKKSLVKMDFVYYNNNQYKEAIKTLKQVIDKYPASVEAREALSTLQSVYMDQGNI
;
A
#
# COMPACT_ATOMS: atom_id res chain seq x y z
N MET A 1 61.44 -118.39 11.51
CA MET A 1 62.68 -117.81 10.95
C MET A 1 62.25 -116.66 10.03
N PHE A 2 62.62 -115.43 10.39
CA PHE A 2 62.69 -114.16 9.64
C PHE A 2 61.68 -113.86 8.49
N SER A 3 60.87 -112.80 8.67
CA SER A 3 60.90 -111.50 7.94
C SER A 3 60.31 -111.57 6.51
N GLN A 4 59.39 -110.69 6.11
CA GLN A 4 59.72 -109.33 5.69
C GLN A 4 58.45 -108.45 5.74
N LYS A 5 58.43 -107.44 6.62
CA LYS A 5 57.51 -106.29 6.50
C LYS A 5 58.21 -105.28 5.61
N THR A 6 57.73 -105.10 4.38
CA THR A 6 58.08 -103.94 3.55
C THR A 6 57.34 -102.73 4.09
N VAL A 7 58.14 -101.85 4.68
CA VAL A 7 57.79 -100.51 5.11
C VAL A 7 57.50 -99.67 3.87
N TYR A 8 56.22 -99.38 3.62
CA TYR A 8 55.80 -98.30 2.75
C TYR A 8 55.89 -97.01 3.59
N TYR A 9 57.09 -96.44 3.67
CA TYR A 9 57.29 -95.11 4.23
C TYR A 9 56.87 -94.12 3.14
N ASP A 10 55.68 -93.53 3.31
CA ASP A 10 55.25 -92.33 2.58
C ASP A 10 55.19 -91.08 3.51
N PRO A 11 56.23 -90.76 4.31
CA PRO A 11 56.32 -89.49 5.00
C PRO A 11 56.93 -88.49 4.01
N PRO A 12 56.10 -87.58 3.48
CA PRO A 12 55.63 -86.47 4.33
C PRO A 12 54.10 -86.32 4.53
N GLN A 13 53.22 -87.17 3.98
CA GLN A 13 51.81 -86.76 3.84
C GLN A 13 50.91 -86.87 5.09
N SER A 14 51.24 -87.66 6.12
CA SER A 14 50.36 -87.89 7.28
C SER A 14 50.31 -86.71 8.26
N THR A 15 51.47 -86.16 8.64
CA THR A 15 51.59 -84.99 9.53
C THR A 15 50.88 -83.77 8.93
N TYR A 16 51.02 -83.56 7.62
CA TYR A 16 50.35 -82.49 6.88
C TYR A 16 48.82 -82.62 6.92
N ARG A 17 48.26 -83.82 6.67
CA ARG A 17 46.79 -84.03 6.70
C ARG A 17 46.21 -83.81 8.10
N GLN A 18 46.92 -84.20 9.15
CA GLN A 18 46.51 -83.96 10.53
C GLN A 18 46.54 -82.46 10.87
N ALA A 19 47.60 -81.75 10.46
CA ALA A 19 47.71 -80.30 10.63
C ALA A 19 46.57 -79.54 9.93
N LEU A 20 46.19 -79.98 8.73
CA LEU A 20 45.07 -79.43 7.97
C LEU A 20 43.71 -79.71 8.62
N ALA A 21 43.48 -80.93 9.12
CA ALA A 21 42.24 -81.27 9.84
C ALA A 21 42.06 -80.40 11.10
N LEU A 22 43.14 -80.14 11.86
CA LEU A 22 43.11 -79.23 13.00
C LEU A 22 42.86 -77.78 12.59
N PHE A 23 43.39 -77.37 11.43
CA PHE A 23 43.14 -76.05 10.86
C PHE A 23 41.65 -75.84 10.54
N GLU A 24 41.03 -76.83 9.90
CA GLU A 24 39.61 -76.82 9.54
C GLU A 24 38.71 -76.80 10.79
N GLN A 25 39.13 -77.46 11.87
CA GLN A 25 38.47 -77.40 13.18
C GLN A 25 38.70 -76.07 13.93
N LYS A 26 39.40 -75.10 13.32
CA LYS A 26 39.79 -73.81 13.92
C LYS A 26 40.68 -73.94 15.16
N ASN A 27 41.32 -75.09 15.37
CA ASN A 27 42.30 -75.29 16.44
C ASN A 27 43.68 -74.79 15.97
N TYR A 28 43.79 -73.48 15.81
CA TYR A 28 44.98 -72.84 15.23
C TYR A 28 46.26 -73.04 16.04
N GLY A 29 46.15 -73.24 17.36
CA GLY A 29 47.29 -73.50 18.25
C GLY A 29 47.97 -74.84 17.93
N ALA A 30 47.18 -75.92 17.95
CA ALA A 30 47.68 -77.26 17.64
C ALA A 30 48.05 -77.41 16.16
N SER A 31 47.21 -76.86 15.26
CA SER A 31 47.48 -76.86 13.82
C SER A 31 48.81 -76.18 13.47
N LYS A 32 49.12 -75.02 14.09
CA LYS A 32 50.41 -74.35 13.94
C LYS A 32 51.57 -75.26 14.30
N GLN A 33 51.52 -75.92 15.45
CA GLN A 33 52.60 -76.79 15.92
C GLN A 33 52.85 -77.95 14.94
N MET A 34 51.78 -78.57 14.44
CA MET A 34 51.89 -79.68 13.47
C MET A 34 52.39 -79.22 12.09
N PHE A 35 52.00 -78.03 11.61
CA PHE A 35 52.59 -77.47 10.39
C PHE A 35 54.07 -77.13 10.57
N SER A 36 54.48 -76.60 11.73
CA SER A 36 55.91 -76.39 12.03
C SER A 36 56.68 -77.72 12.07
N GLN A 37 56.11 -78.76 12.67
CA GLN A 37 56.72 -80.10 12.70
C GLN A 37 56.89 -80.65 11.27
N PHE A 38 55.82 -80.60 10.47
CA PHE A 38 55.86 -81.03 9.08
C PHE A 38 56.92 -80.28 8.26
N MET A 39 57.03 -78.95 8.41
CA MET A 39 58.06 -78.16 7.73
C MET A 39 59.47 -78.62 8.12
N ASN A 40 59.72 -78.91 9.41
CA ASN A 40 61.02 -79.45 9.86
C ASN A 40 61.29 -80.87 9.34
N GLU A 41 60.27 -81.69 9.11
CA GLU A 41 60.40 -83.06 8.57
C GLU A 41 60.74 -83.07 7.07
N VAL A 42 60.19 -82.13 6.30
CA VAL A 42 60.46 -82.00 4.86
C VAL A 42 61.77 -81.26 4.58
N ASP A 43 62.06 -80.22 5.38
CA ASP A 43 63.26 -79.37 5.31
C ASP A 43 63.66 -78.91 3.88
N ASP A 44 62.66 -78.76 3.01
CA ASP A 44 62.83 -78.28 1.64
C ASP A 44 61.82 -77.17 1.34
N PRO A 45 62.26 -75.90 1.38
CA PRO A 45 61.43 -74.75 1.05
C PRO A 45 60.87 -74.75 -0.38
N HIS A 46 61.45 -75.50 -1.33
CA HIS A 46 60.94 -75.57 -2.71
C HIS A 46 59.84 -76.63 -2.88
N ASN A 47 59.55 -77.42 -1.84
CA ASN A 47 58.52 -78.44 -1.87
C ASN A 47 57.12 -77.82 -1.79
N SER A 48 56.21 -78.22 -2.69
CA SER A 48 54.84 -77.69 -2.74
C SER A 48 54.03 -77.89 -1.45
N PHE A 49 54.28 -78.98 -0.72
CA PHE A 49 53.63 -79.18 0.59
C PHE A 49 54.28 -78.33 1.69
N TYR A 50 55.59 -78.06 1.61
CA TYR A 50 56.27 -77.14 2.54
C TYR A 50 55.71 -75.73 2.39
N GLU A 51 55.57 -75.24 1.16
CA GLU A 51 54.94 -73.96 0.86
C GLU A 51 53.51 -73.90 1.42
N ASN A 52 52.69 -74.93 1.18
CA ASN A 52 51.33 -74.99 1.73
C ASN A 52 51.33 -74.94 3.26
N ALA A 53 52.23 -75.69 3.91
CA ALA A 53 52.37 -75.70 5.35
C ALA A 53 52.83 -74.34 5.90
N ALA A 54 53.77 -73.66 5.22
CA ALA A 54 54.20 -72.31 5.54
C ALA A 54 53.03 -71.31 5.48
N TYR A 55 52.14 -71.46 4.48
CA TYR A 55 50.93 -70.67 4.35
C TYR A 55 50.00 -70.88 5.56
N TYR A 56 49.62 -72.13 5.85
CA TYR A 56 48.69 -72.42 6.94
C TYR A 56 49.29 -72.06 8.31
N ASN A 57 50.60 -72.28 8.51
CA ASN A 57 51.31 -71.84 9.71
C ASN A 57 51.20 -70.32 9.89
N THR A 58 51.41 -69.56 8.81
CA THR A 58 51.29 -68.10 8.80
C THR A 58 49.87 -67.67 9.17
N VAL A 59 48.84 -68.26 8.56
CA VAL A 59 47.43 -67.97 8.87
C VAL A 59 47.08 -68.31 10.32
N CYS A 60 47.56 -69.44 10.86
CA CYS A 60 47.38 -69.76 12.28
C CYS A 60 47.99 -68.71 13.21
N ASN A 61 49.19 -68.19 12.90
CA ASN A 61 49.82 -67.14 13.70
C ASN A 61 49.01 -65.83 13.67
N ILE A 62 48.37 -65.52 12.55
CA ILE A 62 47.48 -64.36 12.40
C ILE A 62 46.20 -64.56 13.24
N ALA A 63 45.57 -65.73 13.13
CA ALA A 63 44.37 -66.08 13.89
C ALA A 63 44.61 -66.01 15.41
N LEU A 64 45.78 -66.42 15.87
CA LEU A 64 46.21 -66.36 17.28
C LEU A 64 46.64 -64.95 17.73
N SER A 65 46.62 -63.94 16.85
CA SER A 65 47.07 -62.58 17.13
C SER A 65 48.49 -62.48 17.70
N ASN A 66 49.42 -63.31 17.22
CA ASN A 66 50.80 -63.29 17.66
C ASN A 66 51.49 -61.96 17.32
N LYS A 67 52.36 -61.47 18.21
CA LYS A 67 53.02 -60.15 18.08
C LYS A 67 53.87 -60.01 16.81
N ASP A 68 54.39 -61.13 16.30
CA ASP A 68 55.23 -61.24 15.11
C ASP A 68 54.46 -61.62 13.83
N ALA A 69 53.13 -61.74 13.88
CA ALA A 69 52.31 -62.18 12.74
C ALA A 69 52.55 -61.33 11.47
N LEU A 70 52.73 -60.02 11.61
CA LEU A 70 53.04 -59.13 10.48
C LEU A 70 54.38 -59.49 9.82
N LYS A 71 55.43 -59.74 10.61
CA LYS A 71 56.75 -60.12 10.10
C LYS A 71 56.72 -61.46 9.39
N ARG A 72 55.92 -62.41 9.90
CA ARG A 72 55.75 -63.75 9.28
C ARG A 72 55.06 -63.67 7.92
N VAL A 73 54.05 -62.82 7.80
CA VAL A 73 53.36 -62.55 6.53
C VAL A 73 54.31 -61.89 5.53
N GLU A 74 55.11 -60.91 5.97
CA GLU A 74 56.14 -60.26 5.13
C GLU A 74 57.24 -61.25 4.68
N HIS A 75 57.66 -62.18 5.55
CA HIS A 75 58.59 -63.26 5.18
C HIS A 75 57.98 -64.20 4.14
N PHE A 76 56.75 -64.68 4.34
CA PHE A 76 56.11 -65.55 3.35
C PHE A 76 56.06 -64.91 1.95
N VAL A 77 55.75 -63.61 1.87
CA VAL A 77 55.74 -62.87 0.60
C VAL A 77 57.14 -62.79 -0.04
N THR A 78 58.18 -62.71 0.78
CA THR A 78 59.58 -62.61 0.33
C THR A 78 60.13 -63.98 -0.09
N ASP A 79 59.81 -65.01 0.68
CA ASP A 79 60.31 -66.38 0.49
C ASP A 79 59.59 -67.10 -0.66
N TYR A 80 58.32 -66.75 -0.94
CA TYR A 80 57.49 -67.41 -1.95
C TYR A 80 56.84 -66.40 -2.94
N PRO A 81 57.62 -65.67 -3.76
CA PRO A 81 57.12 -64.59 -4.62
C PRO A 81 56.23 -65.05 -5.79
N GLU A 82 56.22 -66.34 -6.12
CA GLU A 82 55.36 -66.93 -7.17
C GLU A 82 54.24 -67.84 -6.61
N SER A 83 54.05 -67.85 -5.28
CA SER A 83 53.10 -68.75 -4.63
C SER A 83 51.65 -68.50 -5.02
N THR A 84 50.90 -69.59 -5.24
CA THR A 84 49.45 -69.53 -5.49
C THR A 84 48.64 -69.03 -4.27
N TRP A 85 49.26 -69.02 -3.08
CA TRP A 85 48.69 -68.52 -1.83
C TRP A 85 48.85 -67.02 -1.62
N LEU A 86 49.73 -66.35 -2.38
CA LEU A 86 50.00 -64.92 -2.24
C LEU A 86 48.75 -64.04 -2.16
N PRO A 87 47.71 -64.23 -3.01
CA PRO A 87 46.48 -63.44 -2.89
C PRO A 87 45.81 -63.54 -1.51
N LYS A 88 45.80 -64.72 -0.88
CA LYS A 88 45.22 -64.91 0.47
C LYS A 88 46.13 -64.33 1.55
N ILE A 89 47.44 -64.40 1.37
CA ILE A 89 48.43 -63.81 2.29
C ILE A 89 48.36 -62.28 2.26
N TYR A 90 48.24 -61.68 1.08
CA TYR A 90 48.04 -60.23 0.93
C TYR A 90 46.72 -59.75 1.54
N PHE A 91 45.66 -60.56 1.48
CA PHE A 91 44.41 -60.26 2.17
C PHE A 91 44.60 -60.18 3.70
N GLU A 92 45.29 -61.17 4.28
CA GLU A 92 45.60 -61.18 5.71
C GLU A 92 46.56 -60.03 6.10
N LEU A 93 47.52 -59.69 5.24
CA LEU A 93 48.40 -58.53 5.41
C LEU A 93 47.60 -57.22 5.48
N GLY A 94 46.69 -57.01 4.53
CA GLY A 94 45.84 -55.82 4.50
C GLY A 94 44.94 -55.71 5.74
N LYS A 95 44.41 -56.84 6.24
CA LYS A 95 43.65 -56.88 7.51
C LYS A 95 44.51 -56.46 8.71
N LEU A 96 45.77 -56.88 8.78
CA LEU A 96 46.69 -56.49 9.85
C LEU A 96 47.05 -55.01 9.79
N TYR A 97 47.35 -54.47 8.60
CA TYR A 97 47.60 -53.03 8.44
C TYR A 97 46.36 -52.21 8.78
N PHE A 98 45.16 -52.69 8.41
CA PHE A 98 43.91 -52.00 8.71
C PHE A 98 43.69 -51.88 10.22
N LYS A 99 43.93 -52.98 10.97
CA LYS A 99 43.85 -52.99 12.43
C LYS A 99 44.83 -51.99 13.08
N LYS A 100 45.97 -51.74 12.43
CA LYS A 100 46.97 -50.74 12.84
C LYS A 100 46.70 -49.33 12.30
N LYS A 101 45.56 -49.09 11.63
CA LYS A 101 45.17 -47.83 10.97
C LYS A 101 46.18 -47.34 9.91
N LYS A 102 46.89 -48.28 9.31
CA LYS A 102 47.90 -48.05 8.27
C LYS A 102 47.24 -48.09 6.88
N TYR A 103 46.41 -47.09 6.58
CA TYR A 103 45.48 -47.12 5.44
C TYR A 103 46.18 -47.24 4.07
N THR A 104 47.29 -46.52 3.84
CA THR A 104 48.06 -46.64 2.59
C THR A 104 48.59 -48.05 2.40
N GLN A 105 49.24 -48.63 3.42
CA GLN A 105 49.74 -50.00 3.35
C GLN A 105 48.61 -51.04 3.25
N THR A 106 47.42 -50.76 3.81
CA THR A 106 46.23 -51.59 3.62
C THR A 106 45.84 -51.63 2.15
N LEU A 107 45.81 -50.49 1.46
CA LEU A 107 45.48 -50.43 0.03
C LEU A 107 46.53 -51.14 -0.82
N ASP A 108 47.83 -50.94 -0.55
CA ASP A 108 48.91 -51.61 -1.27
C ASP A 108 48.81 -53.15 -1.17
N ALA A 109 48.51 -53.67 0.03
CA ALA A 109 48.30 -55.10 0.24
C ALA A 109 47.02 -55.59 -0.43
N PHE A 110 45.93 -54.84 -0.35
CA PHE A 110 44.66 -55.20 -0.97
C PHE A 110 44.69 -55.14 -2.51
N GLN A 111 45.47 -54.26 -3.13
CA GLN A 111 45.66 -54.24 -4.58
C GLN A 111 46.34 -55.53 -5.10
N LYS A 112 47.21 -56.14 -4.29
CA LYS A 112 47.88 -57.42 -4.59
C LYS A 112 47.01 -58.66 -4.28
N THR A 113 45.84 -58.46 -3.70
CA THR A 113 44.84 -59.50 -3.42
C THR A 113 43.89 -59.63 -4.60
N SER A 114 43.56 -60.85 -5.03
CA SER A 114 42.53 -61.10 -6.05
C SER A 114 41.16 -61.39 -5.40
N PRO A 115 40.18 -60.46 -5.42
CA PRO A 115 38.91 -60.62 -4.70
C PRO A 115 38.09 -61.85 -5.16
N LYS A 116 38.22 -62.23 -6.44
CA LYS A 116 37.56 -63.42 -7.02
C LYS A 116 37.96 -64.74 -6.35
N LYS A 117 39.14 -64.80 -5.70
CA LYS A 117 39.65 -65.99 -4.99
C LYS A 117 39.26 -66.04 -3.52
N LEU A 118 38.56 -65.03 -3.00
CA LEU A 118 38.08 -64.94 -1.62
C LEU A 118 36.66 -65.52 -1.47
N SER A 119 36.34 -66.04 -0.27
CA SER A 119 34.96 -66.42 0.08
C SER A 119 34.02 -65.21 0.06
N LYS A 120 32.69 -65.43 0.10
CA LYS A 120 31.70 -64.35 0.16
C LYS A 120 31.99 -63.41 1.35
N GLU A 121 32.21 -63.97 2.54
CA GLU A 121 32.50 -63.22 3.76
C GLU A 121 33.82 -62.46 3.69
N GLN A 122 34.88 -63.11 3.20
CA GLN A 122 36.20 -62.49 3.06
C GLN A 122 36.20 -61.37 2.03
N ARG A 123 35.47 -61.54 0.93
CA ARG A 123 35.30 -60.53 -0.11
C ARG A 123 34.54 -59.32 0.43
N SER A 124 33.53 -59.54 1.25
CA SER A 124 32.81 -58.44 1.89
C SER A 124 33.67 -57.70 2.92
N GLU A 125 34.48 -58.41 3.69
CA GLU A 125 35.47 -57.81 4.58
C GLU A 125 36.55 -57.02 3.81
N TYR A 126 37.03 -57.57 2.70
CA TYR A 126 38.02 -56.94 1.81
C TYR A 126 37.52 -55.58 1.33
N TYR A 127 36.37 -55.55 0.64
CA TYR A 127 35.84 -54.33 0.05
C TYR A 127 35.44 -53.31 1.10
N TYR A 128 34.90 -53.73 2.25
CA TYR A 128 34.61 -52.83 3.36
C TYR A 128 35.88 -52.15 3.90
N LYS A 129 36.93 -52.93 4.18
CA LYS A 129 38.18 -52.36 4.73
C LYS A 129 38.94 -51.53 3.70
N LYS A 130 38.90 -51.94 2.43
CA LYS A 130 39.45 -51.17 1.31
C LYS A 130 38.73 -49.82 1.19
N GLY A 131 37.40 -49.83 1.06
CA GLY A 131 36.56 -48.63 0.97
C GLY A 131 36.70 -47.71 2.18
N TYR A 132 36.80 -48.27 3.40
CA TYR A 132 37.04 -47.46 4.59
C TYR A 132 38.44 -46.82 4.61
N SER A 133 39.45 -47.52 4.09
CA SER A 133 40.81 -46.99 3.98
C SER A 133 40.89 -45.86 2.94
N GLU A 134 40.24 -46.05 1.79
CA GLU A 134 40.07 -45.00 0.75
C GLU A 134 39.34 -43.78 1.33
N LEU A 135 38.23 -43.99 2.04
CA LEU A 135 37.50 -42.91 2.71
C LEU A 135 38.37 -42.16 3.72
N SER A 136 39.18 -42.88 4.51
CA SER A 136 40.10 -42.29 5.49
C SER A 136 41.24 -41.49 4.84
N LEU A 137 41.49 -41.70 3.55
CA LEU A 137 42.47 -40.98 2.73
C LEU A 137 41.80 -39.91 1.83
N ASN A 138 40.51 -39.62 2.04
CA ASN A 138 39.69 -38.69 1.23
C ASN A 138 39.53 -39.10 -0.24
N GLN A 139 39.69 -40.38 -0.57
CA GLN A 139 39.48 -40.93 -1.91
C GLN A 139 38.01 -41.34 -2.09
N PHE A 140 37.11 -40.36 -2.19
CA PHE A 140 35.67 -40.59 -2.12
C PHE A 140 35.10 -41.42 -3.29
N ASP A 141 35.61 -41.26 -4.51
CA ASP A 141 35.17 -42.04 -5.67
C ASP A 141 35.57 -43.51 -5.55
N ASP A 142 36.84 -43.76 -5.20
CA ASP A 142 37.35 -45.12 -4.99
C ASP A 142 36.63 -45.80 -3.82
N ALA A 143 36.43 -45.07 -2.72
CA ALA A 143 35.70 -45.57 -1.55
C ALA A 143 34.27 -45.96 -1.93
N ALA A 144 33.56 -45.12 -2.69
CA ALA A 144 32.21 -45.43 -3.17
C ALA A 144 32.20 -46.67 -4.05
N ALA A 145 33.15 -46.81 -4.98
CA ALA A 145 33.29 -48.01 -5.82
C ALA A 145 33.52 -49.26 -4.97
N SER A 146 34.44 -49.21 -4.00
CA SER A 146 34.70 -50.32 -3.08
C SER A 146 33.47 -50.68 -2.24
N PHE A 147 32.71 -49.71 -1.71
CA PHE A 147 31.50 -50.00 -0.96
C PHE A 147 30.34 -50.53 -1.83
N SER A 148 30.22 -50.07 -3.09
CA SER A 148 29.16 -50.51 -4.00
C SER A 148 29.19 -52.01 -4.29
N GLU A 149 30.37 -52.63 -4.21
CA GLU A 149 30.56 -54.07 -4.45
C GLU A 149 29.86 -54.96 -3.40
N ILE A 150 29.44 -54.40 -2.27
CA ILE A 150 28.96 -55.17 -1.11
C ILE A 150 27.67 -54.61 -0.49
N LEU A 151 26.91 -53.79 -1.21
CA LEU A 151 25.65 -53.22 -0.70
C LEU A 151 24.62 -54.30 -0.37
N ASP A 152 24.44 -55.30 -1.24
CA ASP A 152 23.48 -56.39 -1.04
C ASP A 152 24.07 -57.58 -0.23
N SER A 153 25.23 -57.39 0.39
CA SER A 153 25.90 -58.46 1.13
C SER A 153 25.25 -58.71 2.49
N GLU A 154 24.69 -59.91 2.69
CA GLU A 154 24.09 -60.37 3.97
C GLU A 154 25.09 -60.48 5.14
N THR A 155 26.37 -60.27 4.87
CA THR A 155 27.43 -60.25 5.89
C THR A 155 27.28 -59.06 6.85
N THR A 156 27.97 -59.09 7.98
CA THR A 156 28.03 -57.98 8.95
C THR A 156 28.55 -56.64 8.38
N TYR A 157 29.22 -56.67 7.21
CA TYR A 157 29.79 -55.48 6.55
C TYR A 157 28.81 -54.77 5.60
N GLY A 158 27.79 -55.45 5.07
CA GLY A 158 26.87 -54.88 4.09
C GLY A 158 26.14 -53.62 4.62
N PRO A 159 25.60 -53.65 5.84
CA PRO A 159 24.95 -52.46 6.41
C PRO A 159 25.91 -51.27 6.60
N ALA A 160 27.16 -51.53 6.96
CA ALA A 160 28.15 -50.48 7.13
C ALA A 160 28.60 -49.89 5.78
N ALA A 161 28.70 -50.73 4.75
CA ALA A 161 28.97 -50.28 3.39
C ALA A 161 27.86 -49.40 2.84
N ASN A 162 26.59 -49.78 3.03
CA ASN A 162 25.43 -48.96 2.68
C ASN A 162 25.47 -47.60 3.37
N PHE A 163 25.83 -47.55 4.66
CA PHE A 163 25.93 -46.29 5.39
C PHE A 163 26.99 -45.36 4.79
N TYR A 164 28.22 -45.86 4.56
CA TYR A 164 29.29 -45.03 4.01
C TYR A 164 29.06 -44.67 2.55
N TYR A 165 28.59 -45.61 1.73
CA TYR A 165 28.21 -45.35 0.35
C TYR A 165 27.12 -44.27 0.28
N GLY A 166 26.03 -44.46 1.03
CA GLY A 166 24.91 -43.52 1.07
C GLY A 166 25.35 -42.12 1.52
N HIS A 167 26.22 -42.04 2.52
CA HIS A 167 26.77 -40.76 2.99
C HIS A 167 27.66 -40.08 1.93
N ILE A 168 28.51 -40.83 1.22
CA ILE A 168 29.32 -40.27 0.13
C ILE A 168 28.42 -39.74 -0.99
N GLN A 169 27.41 -40.51 -1.40
CA GLN A 169 26.48 -40.07 -2.45
C GLN A 169 25.65 -38.87 -2.01
N TYR A 170 25.24 -38.82 -0.74
CA TYR A 170 24.56 -37.66 -0.14
C TYR A 170 25.41 -36.39 -0.23
N GLN A 171 26.69 -36.46 0.13
CA GLN A 171 27.61 -35.31 0.01
C GLN A 171 27.83 -34.87 -1.44
N LYS A 172 27.69 -35.78 -2.41
CA LYS A 172 27.76 -35.48 -3.85
C LYS A 172 26.44 -34.96 -4.44
N GLY A 173 25.38 -34.82 -3.64
CA GLY A 173 24.04 -34.44 -4.11
C GLY A 173 23.32 -35.54 -4.90
N LYS A 174 23.84 -36.78 -4.91
CA LYS A 174 23.22 -37.92 -5.60
C LYS A 174 22.17 -38.58 -4.72
N TYR A 175 21.06 -37.89 -4.56
CA TYR A 175 20.04 -38.21 -3.57
C TYR A 175 19.32 -39.54 -3.80
N ASP A 176 19.11 -39.98 -5.04
CA ASP A 176 18.47 -41.27 -5.32
C ASP A 176 19.32 -42.47 -4.88
N GLU A 177 20.61 -42.44 -5.22
CA GLU A 177 21.56 -43.48 -4.80
C GLU A 177 21.71 -43.50 -3.28
N ALA A 178 21.85 -42.31 -2.67
CA ALA A 178 21.93 -42.18 -1.21
C ALA A 178 20.68 -42.73 -0.51
N LEU A 179 19.49 -42.37 -1.01
CA LEU A 179 18.22 -42.83 -0.45
C LEU A 179 18.07 -44.34 -0.53
N SER A 180 18.44 -44.96 -1.66
CA SER A 180 18.40 -46.40 -1.84
C SER A 180 19.25 -47.12 -0.79
N SER A 181 20.52 -46.70 -0.63
CA SER A 181 21.42 -47.29 0.36
C SER A 181 20.99 -47.05 1.81
N PHE A 182 20.46 -45.87 2.13
CA PHE A 182 19.96 -45.59 3.48
C PHE A 182 18.71 -46.39 3.81
N LYS A 183 17.76 -46.53 2.88
CA LYS A 183 16.56 -47.37 3.07
C LYS A 183 16.91 -48.83 3.30
N ALA A 184 17.92 -49.36 2.62
CA ALA A 184 18.36 -50.75 2.80
C ALA A 184 18.81 -51.07 4.24
N ILE A 185 19.12 -50.04 5.05
CA ILE A 185 19.63 -50.20 6.43
C ILE A 185 18.81 -49.44 7.47
N GLU A 186 17.62 -48.96 7.13
CA GLU A 186 16.78 -48.11 7.98
C GLU A 186 16.48 -48.76 9.34
N ASP A 187 16.10 -50.04 9.33
CA ASP A 187 15.79 -50.82 10.53
C ASP A 187 17.02 -51.45 11.21
N ASN A 188 18.23 -51.21 10.68
CA ASN A 188 19.44 -51.80 11.25
C ASN A 188 19.73 -51.21 12.63
N LYS A 189 19.77 -52.06 13.68
CA LYS A 189 19.98 -51.64 15.08
C LYS A 189 21.20 -50.75 15.32
N ARG A 190 22.25 -50.84 14.48
CA ARG A 190 23.46 -50.02 14.61
C ARG A 190 23.30 -48.62 14.02
N PHE A 191 22.49 -48.48 12.97
CA PHE A 191 22.42 -47.28 12.13
C PHE A 191 21.08 -46.55 12.22
N ASN A 192 20.03 -47.18 12.76
CA ASN A 192 18.68 -46.63 12.90
C ASN A 192 18.60 -45.32 13.73
N LYS A 193 19.65 -44.98 14.50
CA LYS A 193 19.76 -43.69 15.19
C LYS A 193 20.12 -42.54 14.25
N TYR A 194 20.84 -42.79 13.17
CA TYR A 194 21.42 -41.75 12.30
C TYR A 194 20.77 -41.71 10.92
N VAL A 195 20.47 -42.87 10.36
CA VAL A 195 19.95 -43.03 9.00
C VAL A 195 18.63 -42.30 8.74
N PRO A 196 17.63 -42.33 9.64
CA PRO A 196 16.35 -41.66 9.39
C PRO A 196 16.50 -40.17 9.11
N TYR A 197 17.42 -39.48 9.79
CA TYR A 197 17.67 -38.05 9.54
C TYR A 197 18.12 -37.80 8.08
N TYR A 198 19.04 -38.60 7.55
CA TYR A 198 19.48 -38.48 6.15
C TYR A 198 18.33 -38.75 5.19
N ILE A 199 17.49 -39.76 5.45
CA ILE A 199 16.31 -40.06 4.63
C ILE A 199 15.35 -38.86 4.59
N ILE A 200 15.03 -38.28 5.76
CA ILE A 200 14.16 -37.10 5.89
C ILE A 200 14.76 -35.92 5.12
N HIS A 201 16.04 -35.63 5.31
CA HIS A 201 16.71 -34.55 4.62
C HIS A 201 16.75 -34.76 3.10
N ILE A 202 16.99 -35.99 2.63
CA ILE A 202 16.97 -36.32 1.20
C ILE A 202 15.56 -36.08 0.61
N TYR A 203 14.51 -36.49 1.31
CA TYR A 203 13.15 -36.18 0.85
C TYR A 203 12.91 -34.67 0.76
N TYR A 204 13.43 -33.89 1.71
CA TYR A 204 13.31 -32.44 1.69
C TYR A 204 14.00 -31.81 0.48
N GLU A 205 15.26 -32.18 0.21
CA GLU A 205 16.02 -31.68 -0.96
C GLU A 205 15.39 -32.07 -2.30
N ARG A 206 14.66 -33.19 -2.34
CA ARG A 206 13.90 -33.63 -3.51
C ARG A 206 12.55 -32.93 -3.69
N GLY A 207 12.11 -32.15 -2.71
CA GLY A 207 10.75 -31.58 -2.68
C GLY A 207 9.65 -32.60 -2.35
N ASP A 208 10.00 -33.79 -1.85
CA ASP A 208 9.04 -34.83 -1.43
C ASP A 208 8.45 -34.51 -0.03
N TYR A 209 7.83 -33.33 0.12
CA TYR A 209 7.40 -32.76 1.41
C TYR A 209 6.48 -33.67 2.24
N ASN A 210 5.55 -34.39 1.59
CA ASN A 210 4.68 -35.34 2.29
C ASN A 210 5.48 -36.48 2.97
N LYS A 211 6.55 -36.96 2.32
CA LYS A 211 7.41 -38.01 2.90
C LYS A 211 8.28 -37.48 4.02
N VAL A 212 8.69 -36.21 3.96
CA VAL A 212 9.40 -35.52 5.07
C VAL A 212 8.52 -35.52 6.32
N ILE A 213 7.25 -35.13 6.17
CA ILE A 213 6.28 -35.06 7.27
C ILE A 213 6.05 -36.46 7.88
N GLU A 214 5.79 -37.47 7.05
CA GLU A 214 5.55 -38.85 7.50
C GLU A 214 6.76 -39.46 8.24
N ALA A 215 7.94 -39.42 7.60
CA ALA A 215 9.16 -39.98 8.16
C ALA A 215 9.64 -39.17 9.39
N GLY A 216 9.52 -37.85 9.33
CA GLY A 216 9.88 -36.93 10.40
C GLY A 216 9.07 -37.17 11.66
N ASN A 217 7.74 -37.21 11.56
CA ASN A 217 6.85 -37.44 12.70
C ASN A 217 7.10 -38.79 13.39
N THR A 218 7.40 -39.82 12.60
CA THR A 218 7.75 -41.15 13.12
C THR A 218 9.09 -41.13 13.89
N TYR A 219 10.03 -40.28 13.47
CA TYR A 219 11.39 -40.24 14.02
C TYR A 219 11.55 -39.26 15.20
N LEU A 220 10.73 -38.20 15.31
CA LEU A 220 10.84 -37.15 16.33
C LEU A 220 11.00 -37.66 17.77
N ASN A 221 10.24 -38.69 18.14
CA ASN A 221 10.26 -39.26 19.50
C ASN A 221 11.53 -40.07 19.80
N LYS A 222 12.28 -40.49 18.78
CA LYS A 222 13.52 -41.28 18.90
C LYS A 222 14.78 -40.40 18.80
N ALA A 223 14.65 -39.21 18.24
CA ALA A 223 15.76 -38.28 18.02
C ALA A 223 16.29 -37.67 19.33
N ASP A 224 17.60 -37.41 19.39
CA ASP A 224 18.17 -36.58 20.46
C ASP A 224 17.72 -35.12 20.29
N ARG A 225 17.90 -34.29 21.34
CA ARG A 225 17.41 -32.91 21.36
C ARG A 225 17.84 -32.07 20.15
N LYS A 226 19.08 -32.21 19.67
CA LYS A 226 19.59 -31.41 18.55
C LYS A 226 18.97 -31.89 17.24
N THR A 227 18.99 -33.20 17.01
CA THR A 227 18.40 -33.80 15.81
C THR A 227 16.89 -33.58 15.73
N ARG A 228 16.19 -33.66 16.87
CA ARG A 228 14.76 -33.38 16.99
C ARG A 228 14.43 -31.97 16.51
N SER A 229 15.22 -30.98 16.92
CA SER A 229 15.05 -29.59 16.47
C SER A 229 15.20 -29.47 14.95
N GLU A 230 16.26 -30.02 14.37
CA GLU A 230 16.45 -29.96 12.91
C GLU A 230 15.36 -30.71 12.13
N VAL A 231 14.88 -31.84 12.65
CA VAL A 231 13.76 -32.58 12.04
C VAL A 231 12.48 -31.76 12.10
N ALA A 232 12.17 -31.14 13.24
CA ALA A 232 11.03 -30.22 13.37
C ALA A 232 11.14 -29.07 12.35
N ARG A 233 12.33 -28.50 12.14
CA ARG A 233 12.56 -27.47 11.11
C ARG A 233 12.25 -27.97 9.69
N LEU A 234 12.70 -29.18 9.33
CA LEU A 234 12.42 -29.76 8.01
C LEU A 234 10.93 -30.05 7.81
N ILE A 235 10.24 -30.53 8.84
CA ILE A 235 8.78 -30.73 8.82
C ILE A 235 8.07 -29.38 8.65
N ALA A 236 8.44 -28.37 9.43
CA ALA A 236 7.86 -27.03 9.36
C ALA A 236 8.00 -26.42 7.95
N ASN A 237 9.21 -26.47 7.38
CA ASN A 237 9.46 -25.99 6.03
C ASN A 237 8.73 -26.79 4.96
N SER A 238 8.50 -28.10 5.19
CA SER A 238 7.72 -28.94 4.27
C SER A 238 6.24 -28.52 4.26
N TYR A 239 5.64 -28.32 5.43
CA TYR A 239 4.29 -27.76 5.53
C TYR A 239 4.21 -26.36 4.91
N TYR A 240 5.21 -25.51 5.14
CA TYR A 240 5.28 -24.18 4.53
C TYR A 240 5.26 -24.23 2.99
N ASN A 241 6.06 -25.11 2.39
CA ASN A 241 6.11 -25.25 0.92
C ASN A 241 4.82 -25.87 0.34
N LEU A 242 4.06 -26.61 1.16
CA LEU A 242 2.73 -27.11 0.80
C LEU A 242 1.61 -26.07 1.01
N GLY A 243 1.91 -24.90 1.57
CA GLY A 243 0.93 -23.85 1.89
C GLY A 243 0.14 -24.10 3.18
N ASP A 244 0.49 -25.12 3.96
CA ASP A 244 -0.14 -25.44 5.24
C ASP A 244 0.56 -24.67 6.38
N TYR A 245 0.23 -23.38 6.49
CA TYR A 245 0.90 -22.48 7.43
C TYR A 245 0.52 -22.75 8.90
N GLU A 246 -0.65 -23.34 9.15
CA GLU A 246 -1.09 -23.69 10.51
C GLU A 246 -0.20 -24.78 11.10
N ASN A 247 -0.05 -25.90 10.40
CA ASN A 247 0.83 -26.98 10.83
C ASN A 247 2.31 -26.54 10.79
N ALA A 248 2.73 -25.76 9.79
CA ALA A 248 4.10 -25.23 9.76
C ALA A 248 4.46 -24.44 11.03
N LEU A 249 3.53 -23.62 11.52
CA LEU A 249 3.74 -22.79 12.71
C LEU A 249 3.98 -23.62 13.96
N GLU A 250 3.27 -24.74 14.14
CA GLU A 250 3.47 -25.62 15.31
C GLU A 250 4.93 -26.09 15.42
N TYR A 251 5.47 -26.62 14.32
CA TYR A 251 6.85 -27.13 14.29
C TYR A 251 7.90 -26.00 14.29
N PHE A 252 7.60 -24.84 13.69
CA PHE A 252 8.49 -23.67 13.80
C PHE A 252 8.61 -23.19 15.25
N LEU A 253 7.52 -23.22 16.04
CA LEU A 253 7.56 -22.87 17.46
C LEU A 253 8.35 -23.91 18.28
N GLU A 254 8.26 -25.20 17.95
CA GLU A 254 9.13 -26.23 18.55
C GLU A 254 10.61 -25.95 18.25
N TYR A 255 10.92 -25.61 17.00
CA TYR A 255 12.27 -25.26 16.58
C TYR A 255 12.81 -24.03 17.32
N GLU A 256 12.05 -22.93 17.40
CA GLU A 256 12.47 -21.71 18.13
C GLU A 256 12.77 -21.98 19.62
N ARG A 257 11.97 -22.82 20.29
CA ARG A 257 12.17 -23.21 21.70
C ARG A 257 13.47 -23.97 21.95
N SER A 258 14.01 -24.63 20.93
CA SER A 258 15.25 -25.39 21.05
C SER A 258 16.49 -24.51 21.28
N GLY A 259 16.38 -23.20 21.01
CA GLY A 259 17.42 -22.20 21.25
C GLY A 259 18.45 -22.06 20.12
N SER A 260 18.11 -22.45 18.90
CA SER A 260 18.96 -22.19 17.72
C SER A 260 19.12 -20.67 17.53
N LYS A 261 20.36 -20.18 17.56
CA LYS A 261 20.65 -18.73 17.62
C LYS A 261 20.97 -18.07 16.28
N ASN A 262 21.26 -18.85 15.24
CA ASN A 262 21.72 -18.33 13.94
C ASN A 262 20.79 -18.83 12.83
N LEU A 263 19.66 -18.15 12.67
CA LEU A 263 18.76 -18.37 11.54
C LEU A 263 19.20 -17.51 10.35
N SER A 264 19.05 -18.04 9.14
CA SER A 264 19.20 -17.22 7.94
C SER A 264 18.03 -16.23 7.82
N PRO A 265 18.20 -15.14 7.06
CA PRO A 265 17.11 -14.20 6.77
C PRO A 265 15.88 -14.90 6.17
N ASP A 266 16.09 -15.88 5.28
CA ASP A 266 14.99 -16.61 4.66
C ASP A 266 14.26 -17.53 5.65
N GLU A 267 14.96 -18.12 6.61
CA GLU A 267 14.30 -18.91 7.65
C GLU A 267 13.51 -18.01 8.60
N HIS A 268 14.05 -16.83 8.94
CA HIS A 268 13.29 -15.81 9.65
C HIS A 268 12.05 -15.36 8.88
N TYR A 269 12.16 -15.18 7.56
CA TYR A 269 11.03 -14.84 6.71
C TYR A 269 9.95 -15.93 6.73
N ARG A 270 10.32 -17.21 6.55
CA ARG A 270 9.36 -18.33 6.57
C ARG A 270 8.61 -18.44 7.89
N ILE A 271 9.32 -18.35 9.02
CA ILE A 271 8.69 -18.36 10.35
C ILE A 271 7.80 -17.12 10.54
N GLY A 272 8.28 -15.95 10.14
CA GLY A 272 7.53 -14.69 10.20
C GLY A 272 6.25 -14.76 9.38
N TYR A 273 6.31 -15.31 8.17
CA TYR A 273 5.18 -15.47 7.26
C TYR A 273 4.17 -16.50 7.76
N ALA A 274 4.63 -17.64 8.30
CA ALA A 274 3.72 -18.59 8.95
C ALA A 274 2.99 -17.94 10.14
N LYS A 275 3.68 -17.14 10.96
CA LYS A 275 3.05 -16.36 12.05
C LYS A 275 2.06 -15.32 11.51
N PHE A 276 2.40 -14.64 10.42
CA PHE A 276 1.57 -13.62 9.77
C PHE A 276 0.26 -14.18 9.24
N VAL A 277 0.29 -15.28 8.49
CA VAL A 277 -0.92 -15.92 7.94
C VAL A 277 -1.83 -16.44 9.05
N ASN A 278 -1.26 -16.88 10.18
CA ASN A 278 -2.00 -17.27 11.39
C ASN A 278 -2.35 -16.07 12.29
N GLU A 279 -2.34 -14.84 11.76
CA GLU A 279 -2.73 -13.59 12.43
C GLU A 279 -1.92 -13.25 13.70
N GLN A 280 -0.76 -13.89 13.91
CA GLN A 280 0.13 -13.62 15.03
C GLN A 280 1.04 -12.42 14.73
N TYR A 281 0.45 -11.28 14.38
CA TYR A 281 1.17 -10.10 13.89
C TYR A 281 2.27 -9.63 14.85
N ARG A 282 2.01 -9.61 16.15
CA ARG A 282 2.97 -9.12 17.15
C ARG A 282 4.22 -9.99 17.24
N SER A 283 4.09 -11.31 17.12
CA SER A 283 5.23 -12.23 17.15
C SER A 283 5.94 -12.31 15.79
N ALA A 284 5.21 -12.09 14.67
CA ALA A 284 5.77 -12.01 13.33
C ALA A 284 6.75 -10.83 13.14
N ILE A 285 6.48 -9.67 13.78
CA ILE A 285 7.31 -8.46 13.68
C ILE A 285 8.80 -8.77 13.92
N SER A 286 9.14 -9.45 15.02
CA SER A 286 10.55 -9.72 15.34
C SER A 286 11.24 -10.60 14.29
N ASN A 287 10.50 -11.51 13.66
CA ASN A 287 11.03 -12.37 12.62
C ASN A 287 11.20 -11.62 11.30
N PHE A 288 10.23 -10.80 10.88
CA PHE A 288 10.41 -9.97 9.68
C PHE A 288 11.47 -8.88 9.84
N GLN A 289 11.65 -8.32 11.04
CA GLN A 289 12.77 -7.41 11.32
C GLN A 289 14.11 -8.10 11.06
N LYS A 290 14.32 -9.30 11.59
CA LYS A 290 15.55 -10.06 11.35
C LYS A 290 15.70 -10.51 9.90
N ALA A 291 14.60 -10.87 9.23
CA ALA A 291 14.60 -11.20 7.81
C ALA A 291 14.94 -10.01 6.90
N SER A 292 14.81 -8.78 7.40
CA SER A 292 15.10 -7.55 6.66
C SER A 292 16.42 -6.87 7.04
N GLU A 293 17.19 -7.44 7.98
CA GLU A 293 18.49 -6.89 8.42
C GLU A 293 19.59 -7.02 7.35
N THR A 294 19.57 -8.11 6.57
CA THR A 294 20.54 -8.38 5.51
C THR A 294 19.82 -8.72 4.22
N GLU A 295 20.36 -8.23 3.10
CA GLU A 295 19.77 -8.43 1.78
C GLU A 295 19.75 -9.91 1.37
N SER A 296 18.55 -10.40 1.05
CA SER A 296 18.21 -11.71 0.51
C SER A 296 17.04 -11.58 -0.46
N ASP A 297 16.72 -12.64 -1.20
CA ASP A 297 15.63 -12.66 -2.17
C ASP A 297 14.27 -12.28 -1.54
N ASN A 298 14.09 -12.50 -0.24
CA ASN A 298 12.86 -12.20 0.48
C ASN A 298 12.87 -10.85 1.22
N THR A 299 13.91 -10.03 1.11
CA THR A 299 14.02 -8.78 1.89
C THR A 299 12.89 -7.80 1.56
N GLN A 300 12.49 -7.66 0.29
CA GLN A 300 11.34 -6.83 -0.07
C GLN A 300 10.05 -7.36 0.57
N ASN A 301 9.81 -8.67 0.46
CA ASN A 301 8.63 -9.32 1.02
C ASN A 301 8.61 -9.23 2.55
N ALA A 302 9.76 -9.27 3.20
CA ALA A 302 9.90 -9.10 4.64
C ALA A 302 9.45 -7.69 5.06
N TRP A 303 9.94 -6.64 4.39
CA TRP A 303 9.49 -5.26 4.64
C TRP A 303 8.01 -5.05 4.35
N TYR A 304 7.52 -5.61 3.25
CA TYR A 304 6.12 -5.54 2.86
C TYR A 304 5.19 -6.15 3.92
N ASN A 305 5.44 -7.39 4.32
CA ASN A 305 4.64 -8.06 5.35
C ASN A 305 4.83 -7.42 6.73
N LEU A 306 6.02 -6.89 7.04
CA LEU A 306 6.27 -6.11 8.25
C LEU A 306 5.40 -4.85 8.30
N GLY A 307 5.17 -4.19 7.16
CA GLY A 307 4.23 -3.08 7.02
C GLY A 307 2.81 -3.46 7.48
N PHE A 308 2.29 -4.59 7.00
CA PHE A 308 0.99 -5.10 7.43
C PHE A 308 0.96 -5.55 8.90
N CYS A 309 2.04 -6.15 9.42
CA CYS A 309 2.14 -6.46 10.84
C CYS A 309 2.05 -5.19 11.70
N TYR A 310 2.71 -4.11 11.29
CA TYR A 310 2.64 -2.84 11.99
C TYR A 310 1.24 -2.21 11.91
N LEU A 311 0.57 -2.27 10.76
CA LEU A 311 -0.82 -1.84 10.63
C LEU A 311 -1.76 -2.56 11.61
N ASN A 312 -1.72 -3.89 11.62
CA ASN A 312 -2.57 -4.71 12.49
C ASN A 312 -2.25 -4.57 13.99
N THR A 313 -1.10 -4.00 14.33
CA THR A 313 -0.71 -3.71 15.72
C THR A 313 -0.83 -2.23 16.09
N GLY A 314 -1.45 -1.40 15.23
CA GLY A 314 -1.71 0.03 15.50
C GLY A 314 -0.48 0.93 15.36
N GLN A 315 0.59 0.44 14.73
CA GLN A 315 1.89 1.10 14.61
C GLN A 315 2.06 1.80 13.25
N GLN A 316 1.16 2.72 12.90
CA GLN A 316 1.05 3.30 11.56
C GLN A 316 2.35 3.93 11.02
N LYS A 317 3.12 4.66 11.85
CA LYS A 317 4.41 5.25 11.42
C LYS A 317 5.47 4.21 11.06
N PHE A 318 5.50 3.10 11.80
CA PHE A 318 6.40 1.99 11.48
C PHE A 318 5.95 1.27 10.21
N ALA A 319 4.64 1.14 10.00
CA ALA A 319 4.08 0.60 8.76
C ALA A 319 4.46 1.46 7.55
N GLN A 320 4.28 2.79 7.65
CA GLN A 320 4.64 3.74 6.59
C GLN A 320 6.10 3.57 6.16
N ASN A 321 7.02 3.53 7.11
CA ASN A 321 8.45 3.31 6.82
C ASN A 321 8.72 1.93 6.20
N ALA A 322 8.08 0.87 6.72
CA ALA A 322 8.26 -0.47 6.19
C ALA A 322 7.79 -0.60 4.72
N PHE A 323 6.66 0.01 4.37
CA PHE A 323 6.19 0.07 2.98
C PHE A 323 7.13 0.89 2.09
N LEU A 324 7.63 2.04 2.58
CA LEU A 324 8.62 2.83 1.84
C LEU A 324 9.90 2.02 1.57
N LYS A 325 10.37 1.24 2.56
CA LYS A 325 11.54 0.36 2.40
C LYS A 325 11.29 -0.76 1.40
N SER A 326 10.11 -1.38 1.43
CA SER A 326 9.71 -2.38 0.43
C SER A 326 9.68 -1.79 -0.99
N TYR A 327 9.12 -0.60 -1.15
CA TYR A 327 9.10 0.12 -2.43
C TYR A 327 10.53 0.41 -2.93
N GLN A 328 11.44 0.86 -2.06
CA GLN A 328 12.81 1.21 -2.42
C GLN A 328 13.66 0.03 -2.93
N LEU A 329 13.36 -1.19 -2.49
CA LEU A 329 14.10 -2.40 -2.91
C LEU A 329 13.77 -2.83 -4.34
N ALA A 330 12.52 -2.63 -4.77
CA ALA A 330 12.07 -2.79 -6.15
C ALA A 330 12.42 -4.14 -6.83
N THR A 331 12.51 -5.25 -6.08
CA THR A 331 12.86 -6.57 -6.64
C THR A 331 11.70 -7.24 -7.39
N ASP A 332 10.48 -7.11 -6.88
CA ASP A 332 9.22 -7.56 -7.48
C ASP A 332 8.35 -6.32 -7.84
N PRO A 333 8.03 -6.10 -9.12
CA PRO A 333 7.27 -4.92 -9.55
C PRO A 333 5.87 -4.80 -8.97
N ASP A 334 5.15 -5.92 -8.75
CA ASP A 334 3.78 -5.89 -8.22
C ASP A 334 3.80 -5.53 -6.72
N ILE A 335 4.76 -6.07 -5.97
CA ILE A 335 4.96 -5.69 -4.55
C ILE A 335 5.42 -4.24 -4.44
N THR A 336 6.23 -3.77 -5.39
CA THR A 336 6.74 -2.39 -5.40
C THR A 336 5.61 -1.37 -5.50
N ILE A 337 4.67 -1.57 -6.44
CA ILE A 337 3.54 -0.64 -6.62
C ILE A 337 2.55 -0.73 -5.46
N ASP A 338 2.28 -1.95 -4.95
CA ASP A 338 1.37 -2.11 -3.81
C ASP A 338 1.95 -1.51 -2.52
N ALA A 339 3.26 -1.66 -2.30
CA ALA A 339 3.96 -1.01 -1.21
C ALA A 339 3.91 0.52 -1.33
N LEU A 340 4.10 1.07 -2.54
CA LEU A 340 3.95 2.51 -2.78
C LEU A 340 2.54 3.00 -2.47
N TYR A 341 1.52 2.25 -2.89
CA TYR A 341 0.12 2.56 -2.59
C TYR A 341 -0.15 2.61 -1.08
N ASN A 342 0.28 1.59 -0.34
CA ASN A 342 0.12 1.55 1.11
C ASN A 342 0.91 2.65 1.83
N TYR A 343 2.11 2.99 1.34
CA TYR A 343 2.89 4.13 1.83
C TYR A 343 2.14 5.45 1.64
N VAL A 344 1.62 5.72 0.45
CA VAL A 344 0.91 6.97 0.13
C VAL A 344 -0.36 7.09 0.96
N LYS A 345 -1.17 6.03 1.04
CA LYS A 345 -2.39 6.01 1.85
C LYS A 345 -2.09 6.35 3.31
N LEU A 346 -1.10 5.69 3.89
CA LEU A 346 -0.66 5.98 5.26
C LEU A 346 -0.14 7.41 5.41
N THR A 347 0.52 7.94 4.40
CA THR A 347 1.04 9.31 4.41
C THR A 347 -0.10 10.32 4.44
N ILE A 348 -1.16 10.10 3.67
CA ILE A 348 -2.37 10.93 3.71
C ILE A 348 -3.04 10.83 5.08
N ASP A 349 -3.25 9.62 5.59
CA ASP A 349 -3.89 9.37 6.89
C ASP A 349 -3.12 10.01 8.07
N LEU A 350 -1.79 10.04 7.99
CA LEU A 350 -0.90 10.65 8.99
C LEU A 350 -0.72 12.16 8.81
N GLY A 351 -1.21 12.74 7.70
CA GLY A 351 -1.04 14.15 7.36
C GLY A 351 0.34 14.52 6.82
N GLY A 352 1.13 13.54 6.37
CA GLY A 352 2.45 13.72 5.76
C GLY A 352 3.51 12.72 6.21
N ASP A 353 4.70 12.86 5.62
CA ASP A 353 5.94 12.19 6.04
C ASP A 353 6.95 13.28 6.39
N LEU A 354 7.57 13.18 7.56
CA LEU A 354 8.49 14.22 8.06
C LEU A 354 9.82 14.24 7.30
N TYR A 355 10.21 13.11 6.70
CA TYR A 355 11.54 12.91 6.13
C TYR A 355 11.54 12.76 4.62
N ASN A 356 10.39 12.47 4.03
CA ASN A 356 10.26 12.21 2.60
C ASN A 356 9.13 13.04 2.01
N ASP A 357 9.30 13.47 0.77
CA ASP A 357 8.22 14.08 -0.01
C ASP A 357 7.55 12.99 -0.86
N PRO A 358 6.32 12.58 -0.52
CA PRO A 358 5.62 11.52 -1.25
C PRO A 358 5.29 11.93 -2.69
N VAL A 359 5.14 13.22 -2.98
CA VAL A 359 4.91 13.72 -4.35
C VAL A 359 6.16 13.46 -5.19
N LEU A 360 7.34 13.85 -4.71
CA LEU A 360 8.61 13.61 -5.41
C LEU A 360 8.89 12.12 -5.63
N ILE A 361 8.54 11.27 -4.66
CA ILE A 361 8.69 9.81 -4.79
C ILE A 361 7.86 9.27 -5.95
N ILE A 362 6.59 9.68 -6.06
CA ILE A 362 5.72 9.21 -7.12
C ILE A 362 6.12 9.81 -8.48
N GLU A 363 6.51 11.08 -8.52
CA GLU A 363 7.02 11.71 -9.75
C GLU A 363 8.27 11.00 -10.27
N ASP A 364 9.20 10.62 -9.38
CA ASP A 364 10.39 9.83 -9.73
C ASP A 364 9.99 8.43 -10.25
N TYR A 365 9.01 7.77 -9.63
CA TYR A 365 8.46 6.51 -10.13
C TYR A 365 7.90 6.65 -11.55
N ILE A 366 7.08 7.68 -11.79
CA ILE A 366 6.47 7.96 -13.10
C ILE A 366 7.55 8.22 -14.14
N ALA A 367 8.55 9.04 -13.81
CA ALA A 367 9.65 9.39 -14.71
C ALA A 367 10.51 8.18 -15.10
N LYS A 368 10.75 7.25 -14.16
CA LYS A 368 11.54 6.04 -14.40
C LYS A 368 10.76 4.94 -15.10
N ASN A 369 9.43 4.93 -15.00
CA ASN A 369 8.57 3.84 -15.47
C ASN A 369 7.43 4.28 -16.41
N PRO A 370 7.65 5.15 -17.40
CA PRO A 370 6.57 5.77 -18.18
C PRO A 370 5.71 4.77 -18.98
N GLY A 371 6.28 3.60 -19.34
CA GLY A 371 5.58 2.53 -20.06
C GLY A 371 5.02 1.41 -19.18
N SER A 372 5.03 1.58 -17.84
CA SER A 372 4.53 0.56 -16.92
C SER A 372 3.02 0.37 -17.09
N ASN A 373 2.55 -0.89 -17.07
CA ASN A 373 1.12 -1.21 -17.01
C ASN A 373 0.44 -0.65 -15.74
N ARG A 374 1.23 -0.21 -14.76
CA ARG A 374 0.81 0.36 -13.48
C ARG A 374 0.99 1.88 -13.39
N ILE A 375 1.33 2.55 -14.50
CA ILE A 375 1.60 4.00 -14.48
C ILE A 375 0.38 4.83 -14.07
N ASN A 376 -0.82 4.36 -14.40
CA ASN A 376 -2.07 5.00 -14.01
C ASN A 376 -2.29 4.96 -12.50
N ASP A 377 -1.95 3.85 -11.85
CA ASP A 377 -2.05 3.70 -10.39
C ASP A 377 -1.17 4.77 -9.69
N ALA A 378 0.01 5.05 -10.24
CA ALA A 378 0.89 6.11 -9.74
C ALA A 378 0.28 7.52 -9.93
N TYR A 379 -0.30 7.84 -11.09
CA TYR A 379 -1.00 9.10 -11.29
C TYR A 379 -2.23 9.27 -10.37
N GLU A 380 -2.94 8.18 -10.08
CA GLU A 380 -4.07 8.19 -9.15
C GLU A 380 -3.61 8.51 -7.71
N LEU A 381 -2.52 7.87 -7.25
CA LEU A 381 -1.89 8.18 -5.95
C LEU A 381 -1.41 9.64 -5.88
N LEU A 382 -0.81 10.13 -6.97
CA LEU A 382 -0.35 11.51 -7.08
C LEU A 382 -1.51 12.50 -6.96
N GLY A 383 -2.62 12.25 -7.67
CA GLY A 383 -3.83 13.06 -7.59
C GLY A 383 -4.43 13.11 -6.18
N GLN A 384 -4.43 11.98 -5.45
CA GLN A 384 -4.89 11.93 -4.06
C GLN A 384 -4.01 12.76 -3.12
N LEU A 385 -2.68 12.70 -3.27
CA LEU A 385 -1.76 13.51 -2.48
C LEU A 385 -1.95 15.01 -2.72
N TYR A 386 -2.18 15.41 -3.96
CA TYR A 386 -2.42 16.81 -4.27
C TYR A 386 -3.76 17.32 -3.75
N LEU A 387 -4.81 16.49 -3.78
CA LEU A 387 -6.08 16.79 -3.12
C LEU A 387 -5.87 17.02 -1.61
N ALA A 388 -5.12 16.12 -0.95
CA ALA A 388 -4.83 16.23 0.48
C ALA A 388 -3.97 17.46 0.85
N SER A 389 -3.04 17.86 -0.03
CA SER A 389 -2.16 19.01 0.17
C SER A 389 -2.72 20.34 -0.36
N ASN A 390 -3.89 20.34 -1.00
CA ASN A 390 -4.51 21.47 -1.71
C ASN A 390 -3.63 22.10 -2.81
N ASN A 391 -2.67 21.36 -3.35
CA ASN A 391 -1.80 21.82 -4.42
C ASN A 391 -2.39 21.45 -5.79
N TYR A 392 -3.56 22.02 -6.08
CA TYR A 392 -4.38 21.61 -7.22
C TYR A 392 -3.77 21.96 -8.59
N GLU A 393 -3.00 23.06 -8.70
CA GLU A 393 -2.40 23.48 -9.97
C GLU A 393 -1.34 22.49 -10.43
N ALA A 394 -0.38 22.15 -9.56
CA ALA A 394 0.62 21.12 -9.83
C ALA A 394 -0.03 19.77 -10.15
N ALA A 395 -1.13 19.44 -9.47
CA ALA A 395 -1.89 18.23 -9.73
C ALA A 395 -2.44 18.14 -11.15
N LEU A 396 -3.11 19.20 -11.61
CA LEU A 396 -3.67 19.26 -12.95
C LEU A 396 -2.56 19.18 -13.99
N GLU A 397 -1.45 19.91 -13.79
CA GLU A 397 -0.29 19.86 -14.69
C GLU A 397 0.35 18.46 -14.76
N SER A 398 0.50 17.79 -13.62
CA SER A 398 1.08 16.44 -13.57
C SER A 398 0.18 15.40 -14.24
N ILE A 399 -1.14 15.45 -14.00
CA ILE A 399 -2.10 14.53 -14.63
C ILE A 399 -2.22 14.81 -16.15
N GLU A 400 -2.15 16.08 -16.58
CA GLU A 400 -2.21 16.47 -18.00
C GLU A 400 -1.03 15.94 -18.83
N LYS A 401 0.08 15.54 -18.20
CA LYS A 401 1.23 14.90 -18.87
C LYS A 401 1.02 13.43 -19.20
N SER A 402 -0.02 12.77 -18.68
CA SER A 402 -0.28 11.37 -18.95
C SER A 402 -0.80 11.15 -20.38
N ASP A 403 -0.20 10.22 -21.12
CA ASP A 403 -0.63 9.84 -22.48
C ASP A 403 -1.98 9.11 -22.49
N HIS A 404 -2.32 8.42 -21.40
CA HIS A 404 -3.56 7.66 -21.25
C HIS A 404 -4.17 7.89 -19.87
N ILE A 405 -5.38 8.46 -19.83
CA ILE A 405 -6.04 8.81 -18.56
C ILE A 405 -7.16 7.79 -18.28
N SER A 406 -6.93 6.94 -17.27
CA SER A 406 -7.90 5.95 -16.79
C SER A 406 -9.24 6.61 -16.38
N PRO A 407 -10.38 5.91 -16.40
CA PRO A 407 -11.65 6.46 -15.91
C PRO A 407 -11.58 6.98 -14.47
N GLN A 408 -10.80 6.32 -13.61
CA GLN A 408 -10.60 6.74 -12.23
C GLN A 408 -9.78 8.04 -12.16
N LEU A 409 -8.70 8.13 -12.94
CA LEU A 409 -7.90 9.35 -13.05
C LEU A 409 -8.69 10.52 -13.66
N GLN A 410 -9.62 10.25 -14.58
CA GLN A 410 -10.57 11.24 -15.10
C GLN A 410 -11.47 11.79 -13.99
N SER A 411 -11.96 10.93 -13.08
CA SER A 411 -12.75 11.34 -11.91
C SER A 411 -11.95 12.23 -10.97
N ILE A 412 -10.72 11.84 -10.64
CA ILE A 412 -9.81 12.60 -9.78
C ILE A 412 -9.49 13.96 -10.41
N TYR A 413 -9.20 14.00 -11.71
CA TYR A 413 -8.94 15.24 -12.44
C TYR A 413 -10.15 16.19 -12.38
N GLN A 414 -11.35 15.67 -12.60
CA GLN A 414 -12.58 16.47 -12.52
C GLN A 414 -12.77 17.07 -11.13
N GLU A 415 -12.56 16.27 -10.08
CA GLU A 415 -12.67 16.69 -8.69
C GLU A 415 -11.63 17.76 -8.31
N ILE A 416 -10.38 17.57 -8.69
CA ILE A 416 -9.30 18.56 -8.49
C ILE A 416 -9.65 19.86 -9.20
N ALA A 417 -10.03 19.79 -10.48
CA ALA A 417 -10.35 20.98 -11.26
C ALA A 417 -11.54 21.75 -10.67
N TYR A 418 -12.59 21.03 -10.25
CA TYR A 418 -13.75 21.63 -9.59
C TYR A 418 -13.37 22.28 -8.25
N THR A 419 -12.61 21.57 -7.41
CA THR A 419 -12.20 22.07 -6.08
C THR A 419 -11.29 23.28 -6.20
N ASN A 420 -10.37 23.27 -7.17
CA ASN A 420 -9.54 24.44 -7.48
C ASN A 420 -10.39 25.63 -7.92
N ALA A 421 -11.36 25.39 -8.82
CA ALA A 421 -12.27 26.43 -9.29
C ALA A 421 -13.08 27.06 -8.15
N ILE A 422 -13.61 26.26 -7.23
CA ILE A 422 -14.33 26.75 -6.04
C ILE A 422 -13.41 27.56 -5.13
N THR A 423 -12.17 27.09 -4.92
CA THR A 423 -11.17 27.80 -4.10
C THR A 423 -10.85 29.17 -4.69
N GLN A 424 -10.62 29.24 -5.99
CA GLN A 424 -10.37 30.49 -6.73
C GLN A 424 -11.61 31.40 -6.71
N PHE A 425 -12.80 30.84 -6.92
CA PHE A 425 -14.07 31.57 -6.85
C PHE A 425 -14.26 32.25 -5.49
N ASN A 426 -14.01 31.53 -4.40
CA ASN A 426 -14.13 32.05 -3.03
C ASN A 426 -13.12 33.15 -2.72
N ARG A 427 -11.97 33.17 -3.41
CA ARG A 427 -10.97 34.25 -3.33
C ARG A 427 -11.33 35.47 -4.20
N GLY A 428 -12.40 35.39 -5.00
CA GLY A 428 -12.81 36.44 -5.93
C GLY A 428 -12.10 36.39 -7.29
N ASP A 429 -11.28 35.37 -7.53
CA ASP A 429 -10.60 35.15 -8.81
C ASP A 429 -11.53 34.42 -9.79
N TYR A 430 -12.54 35.14 -10.27
CA TYR A 430 -13.56 34.57 -11.13
C TYR A 430 -13.02 34.13 -12.49
N GLN A 431 -11.96 34.78 -12.99
CA GLN A 431 -11.37 34.44 -14.29
C GLN A 431 -10.71 33.07 -14.27
N ASN A 432 -9.82 32.82 -13.30
CA ASN A 432 -9.17 31.51 -13.17
C ASN A 432 -10.16 30.42 -12.73
N ALA A 433 -11.14 30.77 -11.87
CA ALA A 433 -12.20 29.84 -11.50
C ALA A 433 -12.95 29.30 -12.72
N MET A 434 -13.30 30.17 -13.68
CA MET A 434 -13.97 29.75 -14.92
C MET A 434 -13.13 28.80 -15.77
N ILE A 435 -11.81 29.04 -15.86
CA ILE A 435 -10.87 28.15 -16.57
C ILE A 435 -10.84 26.76 -15.91
N ASN A 436 -10.78 26.71 -14.58
CA ASN A 436 -10.77 25.43 -13.86
C ASN A 436 -12.13 24.72 -13.89
N PHE A 437 -13.26 25.45 -13.92
CA PHE A 437 -14.56 24.83 -14.22
C PHE A 437 -14.57 24.22 -15.62
N ASP A 438 -13.98 24.88 -16.63
CA ASP A 438 -13.84 24.30 -17.97
C ASP A 438 -12.97 23.06 -18.00
N LYS A 439 -11.87 23.05 -17.24
CA LYS A 439 -11.08 21.84 -17.02
C LYS A 439 -11.94 20.73 -16.43
N SER A 440 -12.76 21.02 -15.41
CA SER A 440 -13.66 20.01 -14.82
C SER A 440 -14.68 19.43 -15.83
N PHE A 441 -15.06 20.17 -16.87
CA PHE A 441 -15.94 19.66 -17.92
C PHE A 441 -15.26 18.76 -18.94
N LYS A 442 -13.92 18.82 -19.07
CA LYS A 442 -13.12 18.00 -20.01
C LYS A 442 -13.42 16.52 -19.82
N TYR A 443 -13.44 16.07 -18.57
CA TYR A 443 -13.81 14.71 -18.19
C TYR A 443 -15.06 14.78 -17.32
N SER A 444 -16.21 14.47 -17.92
CA SER A 444 -17.51 14.45 -17.24
C SER A 444 -17.74 13.10 -16.52
N ALA A 445 -16.81 12.68 -15.66
CA ALA A 445 -16.84 11.38 -15.00
C ALA A 445 -17.98 11.28 -13.96
N ASP A 446 -18.12 12.30 -13.13
CA ASP A 446 -19.18 12.48 -12.15
C ASP A 446 -20.21 13.52 -12.66
N PRO A 447 -21.46 13.09 -12.93
CA PRO A 447 -22.55 13.99 -13.33
C PRO A 447 -22.94 15.03 -12.27
N ALA A 448 -22.79 14.73 -10.97
CA ALA A 448 -23.11 15.66 -9.88
C ALA A 448 -22.07 16.79 -9.81
N ILE A 449 -20.77 16.48 -9.92
CA ILE A 449 -19.72 17.50 -10.01
C ILE A 449 -19.93 18.38 -11.23
N LYS A 450 -20.27 17.78 -12.38
CA LYS A 450 -20.58 18.53 -13.60
C LYS A 450 -21.74 19.51 -13.38
N LEU A 451 -22.82 19.06 -12.77
CA LEU A 451 -23.99 19.90 -12.48
C LEU A 451 -23.63 21.05 -11.53
N ASN A 452 -22.86 20.76 -10.47
CA ASN A 452 -22.41 21.78 -9.51
C ASN A 452 -21.45 22.80 -10.15
N ALA A 453 -20.51 22.32 -10.96
CA ALA A 453 -19.58 23.17 -11.73
C ALA A 453 -20.33 24.10 -12.69
N GLN A 454 -21.41 23.64 -13.34
CA GLN A 454 -22.26 24.50 -14.19
C GLN A 454 -22.88 25.64 -13.41
N TYR A 455 -23.44 25.37 -12.22
CA TYR A 455 -24.02 26.40 -11.35
C TYR A 455 -22.96 27.43 -10.91
N TRP A 456 -21.82 26.96 -10.40
CA TRP A 456 -20.78 27.86 -9.88
C TRP A 456 -20.09 28.67 -10.98
N LYS A 457 -19.92 28.09 -12.17
CA LYS A 457 -19.44 28.84 -13.34
C LYS A 457 -20.44 29.92 -13.76
N ALA A 458 -21.75 29.63 -13.71
CA ALA A 458 -22.79 30.63 -13.98
C ALA A 458 -22.73 31.80 -12.98
N GLU A 459 -22.53 31.50 -11.69
CA GLU A 459 -22.32 32.52 -10.66
C GLU A 459 -21.04 33.33 -10.91
N GLY A 460 -19.93 32.68 -11.30
CA GLY A 460 -18.69 33.35 -11.69
C GLY A 460 -18.89 34.37 -12.82
N LEU A 461 -19.63 33.97 -13.86
CA LEU A 461 -19.99 34.85 -14.97
C LEU A 461 -20.87 36.01 -14.52
N TYR A 462 -21.85 35.76 -13.63
CA TYR A 462 -22.70 36.80 -13.07
C TYR A 462 -21.87 37.85 -12.30
N ARG A 463 -20.91 37.40 -11.47
CA ARG A 463 -20.00 38.27 -10.72
C ARG A 463 -19.06 39.06 -11.64
N ALA A 464 -18.62 38.44 -12.73
CA ALA A 464 -17.86 39.08 -13.80
C ALA A 464 -18.71 40.02 -14.69
N LYS A 465 -20.02 40.15 -14.43
CA LYS A 465 -21.01 40.92 -15.19
C LYS A 465 -21.24 40.42 -16.63
N ASP A 466 -20.76 39.23 -16.96
CA ASP A 466 -21.18 38.53 -18.17
C ASP A 466 -22.54 37.86 -17.92
N TYR A 467 -23.58 38.70 -17.91
CA TYR A 467 -24.93 38.24 -17.67
C TYR A 467 -25.42 37.32 -18.79
N SER A 468 -24.97 37.51 -20.03
CA SER A 468 -25.37 36.68 -21.17
C SER A 468 -24.89 35.24 -20.98
N GLY A 469 -23.59 35.06 -20.69
CA GLY A 469 -23.02 33.76 -20.37
C GLY A 469 -23.66 33.12 -19.12
N ALA A 470 -23.85 33.90 -18.05
CA ALA A 470 -24.48 33.44 -16.82
C ALA A 470 -25.90 32.91 -17.06
N SER A 471 -26.71 33.66 -17.82
CA SER A 471 -28.10 33.26 -18.08
C SER A 471 -28.20 31.94 -18.83
N ARG A 472 -27.31 31.70 -19.82
CA ARG A 472 -27.25 30.43 -20.56
C ARG A 472 -26.90 29.27 -19.63
N LEU A 473 -25.84 29.39 -18.82
CA LEU A 473 -25.42 28.30 -17.94
C LEU A 473 -26.44 28.00 -16.82
N TYR A 474 -27.09 29.02 -16.24
CA TYR A 474 -28.18 28.78 -15.30
C TYR A 474 -29.37 28.08 -15.96
N GLN A 475 -29.71 28.43 -17.20
CA GLN A 475 -30.76 27.74 -17.95
C GLN A 475 -30.39 26.28 -18.23
N ASP A 476 -29.16 26.02 -18.65
CA ASP A 476 -28.65 24.67 -18.88
C ASP A 476 -28.70 23.85 -17.60
N PHE A 477 -28.28 24.43 -16.46
CA PHE A 477 -28.38 23.82 -15.14
C PHE A 477 -29.84 23.48 -14.79
N ILE A 478 -30.76 24.45 -14.86
CA ILE A 478 -32.18 24.25 -14.52
C ILE A 478 -32.86 23.22 -15.43
N SER A 479 -32.41 23.10 -16.68
CA SER A 479 -32.99 22.17 -17.66
C SER A 479 -32.47 20.73 -17.51
N SER A 480 -31.46 20.51 -16.68
CA SER A 480 -30.92 19.17 -16.39
C SER A 480 -31.92 18.32 -15.59
N LYS A 481 -31.95 17.01 -15.86
CA LYS A 481 -32.86 16.06 -15.18
C LYS A 481 -32.65 16.01 -13.67
N ALA A 482 -31.41 16.14 -13.21
CA ALA A 482 -31.04 16.10 -11.79
C ALA A 482 -31.13 17.48 -11.10
N ALA A 483 -31.50 18.54 -11.83
CA ALA A 483 -31.48 19.90 -11.31
C ALA A 483 -32.38 20.08 -10.10
N SER A 484 -33.59 19.51 -10.12
CA SER A 484 -34.59 19.67 -9.04
C SER A 484 -34.17 19.05 -7.71
N GLU A 485 -33.24 18.10 -7.73
CA GLU A 485 -32.70 17.43 -6.54
C GLU A 485 -31.43 18.13 -6.01
N SER A 486 -30.81 19.00 -6.82
CA SER A 486 -29.63 19.76 -6.42
C SER A 486 -29.99 20.80 -5.34
N GLU A 487 -29.12 20.92 -4.33
CA GLU A 487 -29.21 21.98 -3.32
C GLU A 487 -29.18 23.38 -3.94
N PHE A 488 -28.57 23.54 -5.11
CA PHE A 488 -28.46 24.81 -5.82
C PHE A 488 -29.69 25.16 -6.66
N TYR A 489 -30.69 24.29 -6.77
CA TYR A 489 -31.87 24.53 -7.63
C TYR A 489 -32.58 25.85 -7.35
N LYS A 490 -32.89 26.11 -6.08
CA LYS A 490 -33.60 27.32 -5.67
C LYS A 490 -32.73 28.56 -5.89
N ASN A 491 -31.45 28.47 -5.57
CA ASN A 491 -30.49 29.55 -5.79
C ASN A 491 -30.31 29.85 -7.28
N ALA A 492 -30.29 28.83 -8.14
CA ALA A 492 -30.20 29.01 -9.59
C ALA A 492 -31.43 29.74 -10.14
N LEU A 493 -32.65 29.42 -9.68
CA LEU A 493 -33.86 30.15 -10.07
C LEU A 493 -33.79 31.63 -9.65
N TYR A 494 -33.34 31.90 -8.43
CA TYR A 494 -33.17 33.24 -7.89
C TYR A 494 -32.09 34.04 -8.66
N ASN A 495 -30.90 33.47 -8.84
CA ASN A 495 -29.78 34.11 -9.53
C ASN A 495 -30.06 34.31 -11.02
N LEU A 496 -30.76 33.38 -11.68
CA LEU A 496 -31.19 33.57 -13.06
C LEU A 496 -32.20 34.71 -13.18
N ALA A 497 -33.12 34.86 -12.23
CA ALA A 497 -34.05 35.98 -12.22
C ALA A 497 -33.32 37.32 -12.08
N TYR A 498 -32.32 37.39 -11.18
CA TYR A 498 -31.44 38.55 -11.05
C TYR A 498 -30.58 38.81 -12.29
N THR A 499 -30.09 37.76 -12.93
CA THR A 499 -29.34 37.86 -14.18
C THR A 499 -30.19 38.52 -15.26
N TYR A 500 -31.44 38.08 -15.44
CA TYR A 500 -32.37 38.72 -16.36
C TYR A 500 -32.76 40.15 -15.96
N PHE A 501 -32.90 40.41 -14.67
CA PHE A 501 -33.14 41.76 -14.16
C PHE A 501 -32.02 42.72 -14.56
N ASN A 502 -30.76 42.31 -14.40
CA ASN A 502 -29.59 43.11 -14.79
C ASN A 502 -29.44 43.26 -16.31
N GLN A 503 -29.88 42.27 -17.08
CA GLN A 503 -30.01 42.37 -18.54
C GLN A 503 -31.16 43.29 -18.99
N LYS A 504 -31.98 43.81 -18.05
CA LYS A 504 -33.22 44.55 -18.32
C LYS A 504 -34.28 43.71 -19.05
N ASN A 505 -34.16 42.38 -19.02
CA ASN A 505 -35.17 41.46 -19.52
C ASN A 505 -36.20 41.16 -18.42
N TYR A 506 -37.01 42.18 -18.10
CA TYR A 506 -37.94 42.12 -16.98
C TYR A 506 -39.00 41.03 -17.12
N GLN A 507 -39.38 40.67 -18.36
CA GLN A 507 -40.36 39.62 -18.59
C GLN A 507 -39.83 38.23 -18.21
N GLN A 508 -38.55 37.94 -18.49
CA GLN A 508 -37.92 36.70 -18.03
C GLN A 508 -37.62 36.75 -16.53
N ALA A 509 -37.17 37.89 -16.01
CA ALA A 509 -36.97 38.07 -14.57
C ALA A 509 -38.25 37.75 -13.78
N ILE A 510 -39.42 38.24 -14.23
CA ILE A 510 -40.74 37.91 -13.66
C ILE A 510 -40.98 36.40 -13.62
N THR A 511 -40.72 35.71 -14.75
CA THR A 511 -40.93 34.25 -14.85
C THR A 511 -40.13 33.51 -13.80
N TYR A 512 -38.84 33.82 -13.66
CA TYR A 512 -37.95 33.10 -12.75
C TYR A 512 -38.10 33.53 -11.28
N PHE A 513 -38.38 34.80 -10.98
CA PHE A 513 -38.74 35.20 -9.60
C PHE A 513 -40.01 34.49 -9.13
N ARG A 514 -41.02 34.34 -10.00
CA ARG A 514 -42.24 33.56 -9.67
C ARG A 514 -41.92 32.08 -9.43
N LYS A 515 -41.09 31.47 -10.29
CA LYS A 515 -40.64 30.08 -10.08
C LYS A 515 -39.91 29.91 -8.75
N PHE A 516 -39.00 30.83 -8.41
CA PHE A 516 -38.28 30.82 -7.14
C PHE A 516 -39.24 30.91 -5.94
N LEU A 517 -40.19 31.86 -5.97
CA LEU A 517 -41.18 32.02 -4.88
C LEU A 517 -42.09 30.80 -4.72
N ASN A 518 -42.32 30.05 -5.80
CA ASN A 518 -43.11 28.81 -5.79
C ASN A 518 -42.28 27.54 -5.53
N SER A 519 -40.95 27.65 -5.35
CA SER A 519 -40.05 26.50 -5.21
C SER A 519 -40.05 25.85 -3.82
N GLY A 520 -40.84 26.37 -2.88
CA GLY A 520 -40.80 25.92 -1.48
C GLY A 520 -39.54 26.37 -0.73
N GLU A 521 -38.88 27.45 -1.17
CA GLU A 521 -37.89 28.18 -0.39
C GLU A 521 -38.43 28.46 1.03
N GLN A 522 -37.58 28.55 2.06
CA GLN A 522 -38.00 28.83 3.44
C GLN A 522 -37.41 30.12 4.01
N SER A 523 -36.28 30.59 3.46
CA SER A 523 -35.66 31.86 3.85
C SER A 523 -36.61 33.03 3.64
N LYS A 524 -37.01 33.67 4.75
CA LYS A 524 -37.89 34.84 4.73
C LYS A 524 -37.23 36.02 4.02
N ASP A 525 -35.93 36.19 4.19
CA ASP A 525 -35.18 37.30 3.60
C ASP A 525 -35.11 37.17 2.08
N LEU A 526 -34.75 35.98 1.56
CA LEU A 526 -34.68 35.75 0.12
C LEU A 526 -36.06 35.85 -0.54
N LYS A 527 -37.11 35.35 0.13
CA LYS A 527 -38.50 35.53 -0.35
C LYS A 527 -38.91 36.98 -0.40
N SER A 528 -38.58 37.77 0.63
CA SER A 528 -38.91 39.18 0.69
C SER A 528 -38.21 39.95 -0.42
N ASP A 529 -36.91 39.73 -0.60
CA ASP A 529 -36.12 40.35 -1.67
C ASP A 529 -36.61 39.94 -3.07
N ALA A 530 -36.86 38.66 -3.32
CA ALA A 530 -37.40 38.20 -4.60
C ALA A 530 -38.81 38.78 -4.88
N THR A 531 -39.64 38.92 -3.84
CA THR A 531 -40.96 39.56 -3.95
C THR A 531 -40.82 41.04 -4.30
N LEU A 532 -39.85 41.71 -3.70
CA LEU A 532 -39.54 43.11 -3.97
C LEU A 532 -39.06 43.31 -5.41
N ARG A 533 -38.08 42.53 -5.88
CA ARG A 533 -37.59 42.63 -7.27
C ARG A 533 -38.66 42.26 -8.29
N LEU A 534 -39.53 41.32 -7.97
CA LEU A 534 -40.68 41.01 -8.79
C LEU A 534 -41.64 42.21 -8.88
N ALA A 535 -41.89 42.91 -7.76
CA ALA A 535 -42.66 44.15 -7.75
C ALA A 535 -41.99 45.25 -8.58
N ASP A 536 -40.67 45.42 -8.46
CA ASP A 536 -39.88 46.36 -9.25
C ASP A 536 -40.02 46.06 -10.76
N CYS A 537 -39.97 44.79 -11.16
CA CYS A 537 -40.20 44.40 -12.56
C CYS A 537 -41.59 44.82 -13.05
N TYR A 538 -42.64 44.60 -12.25
CA TYR A 538 -43.99 45.01 -12.60
C TYR A 538 -44.13 46.53 -12.68
N PHE A 539 -43.51 47.25 -11.74
CA PHE A 539 -43.49 48.70 -11.74
C PHE A 539 -42.85 49.27 -13.02
N ILE A 540 -41.69 48.75 -13.41
CA ILE A 540 -40.98 49.16 -14.64
C ILE A 540 -41.83 48.88 -15.89
N LEU A 541 -42.52 47.74 -15.91
CA LEU A 541 -43.47 47.39 -16.98
C LEU A 541 -44.82 48.11 -16.86
N LYS A 542 -44.95 49.10 -15.97
CA LYS A 542 -46.15 49.92 -15.73
C LYS A 542 -47.40 49.14 -15.29
N LYS A 543 -47.21 47.93 -14.75
CA LYS A 543 -48.25 47.09 -14.15
C LYS A 543 -48.40 47.44 -12.67
N TYR A 544 -48.89 48.65 -12.42
CA TYR A 544 -48.89 49.25 -11.07
C TYR A 544 -49.76 48.51 -10.06
N ASP A 545 -50.86 47.89 -10.50
CA ASP A 545 -51.72 47.08 -9.63
C ASP A 545 -50.99 45.83 -9.11
N ASP A 546 -50.38 45.07 -10.03
CA ASP A 546 -49.57 43.89 -9.69
C ASP A 546 -48.40 44.27 -8.78
N ALA A 547 -47.69 45.36 -9.09
CA ALA A 547 -46.58 45.86 -8.29
C ALA A 547 -47.05 46.26 -6.88
N SER A 548 -48.16 46.99 -6.75
CA SER A 548 -48.69 47.45 -5.46
C SER A 548 -49.04 46.30 -4.53
N VAL A 549 -49.64 45.22 -5.07
CA VAL A 549 -49.95 44.01 -4.30
C VAL A 549 -48.69 43.36 -3.73
N LEU A 550 -47.63 43.27 -4.54
CA LEU A 550 -46.37 42.66 -4.11
C LEU A 550 -45.59 43.53 -3.12
N TYR A 551 -45.52 44.84 -3.36
CA TYR A 551 -44.94 45.76 -2.37
C TYR A 551 -45.68 45.69 -1.04
N GLN A 552 -47.03 45.57 -1.03
CA GLN A 552 -47.79 45.37 0.21
C GLN A 552 -47.36 44.11 0.97
N LYS A 553 -47.05 43.01 0.27
CA LYS A 553 -46.53 41.79 0.92
C LYS A 553 -45.18 42.02 1.56
N VAL A 554 -44.27 42.74 0.88
CA VAL A 554 -42.96 43.11 1.46
C VAL A 554 -43.14 43.99 2.70
N ILE A 555 -44.04 44.96 2.66
CA ILE A 555 -44.35 45.84 3.80
C ILE A 555 -44.89 45.04 4.99
N GLN A 556 -45.74 44.06 4.75
CA GLN A 556 -46.31 43.17 5.78
C GLN A 556 -45.27 42.25 6.42
N SER A 557 -44.19 41.92 5.70
CA SER A 557 -43.08 41.14 6.25
C SER A 557 -42.30 41.90 7.33
N ASN A 558 -42.43 43.24 7.36
CA ASN A 558 -41.73 44.16 8.26
C ASN A 558 -40.20 43.93 8.31
N GLY A 559 -39.64 43.45 7.20
CA GLY A 559 -38.19 43.27 7.02
C GLY A 559 -37.46 44.56 6.63
N LYS A 560 -36.16 44.43 6.38
CA LYS A 560 -35.25 45.55 6.07
C LYS A 560 -35.64 46.39 4.84
N ASP A 561 -36.40 45.83 3.91
CA ASP A 561 -36.78 46.49 2.66
C ASP A 561 -38.20 47.12 2.69
N ALA A 562 -38.84 47.15 3.86
CA ALA A 562 -40.20 47.64 4.02
C ALA A 562 -40.35 49.15 3.73
N ASP A 563 -39.32 49.95 4.02
CA ASP A 563 -39.29 51.38 3.74
C ASP A 563 -39.22 51.67 2.23
N TYR A 564 -38.35 50.97 1.51
CA TYR A 564 -38.27 51.03 0.04
C TYR A 564 -39.56 50.55 -0.61
N ALA A 565 -40.16 49.46 -0.11
CA ALA A 565 -41.44 48.97 -0.61
C ALA A 565 -42.60 49.97 -0.37
N LEU A 566 -42.64 50.65 0.79
CA LEU A 566 -43.59 51.74 1.05
C LEU A 566 -43.42 52.88 0.05
N TYR A 567 -42.17 53.30 -0.16
CA TYR A 567 -41.84 54.37 -1.08
C TYR A 567 -42.30 54.03 -2.49
N GLN A 568 -41.88 52.89 -3.05
CA GLN A 568 -42.24 52.50 -4.41
C GLN A 568 -43.74 52.24 -4.59
N ARG A 569 -44.41 51.66 -3.59
CA ARG A 569 -45.86 51.50 -3.64
C ARG A 569 -46.59 52.84 -3.69
N ALA A 570 -46.08 53.86 -2.99
CA ALA A 570 -46.65 55.19 -3.08
C ALA A 570 -46.54 55.76 -4.51
N PHE A 571 -45.45 55.48 -5.21
CA PHE A 571 -45.29 55.83 -6.63
C PHE A 571 -46.25 55.05 -7.55
N CYS A 572 -46.61 53.80 -7.23
CA CYS A 572 -47.68 53.09 -7.96
C CYS A 572 -49.00 53.87 -7.88
N TYR A 573 -49.39 54.36 -6.70
CA TYR A 573 -50.62 55.15 -6.54
C TYR A 573 -50.51 56.52 -7.22
N GLY A 574 -49.35 57.18 -7.11
CA GLY A 574 -49.09 58.45 -7.80
C GLY A 574 -49.21 58.33 -9.32
N ALA A 575 -48.65 57.27 -9.91
CA ALA A 575 -48.75 57.01 -11.35
C ALA A 575 -50.20 56.76 -11.81
N LYS A 576 -51.08 56.33 -10.89
CA LYS A 576 -52.52 56.16 -11.12
C LYS A 576 -53.35 57.42 -10.79
N GLY A 577 -52.72 58.50 -10.33
CA GLY A 577 -53.39 59.74 -9.91
C GLY A 577 -54.02 59.69 -8.52
N ASP A 578 -53.80 58.62 -7.75
CA ASP A 578 -54.30 58.48 -6.38
C ASP A 578 -53.32 59.08 -5.37
N PHE A 579 -53.32 60.41 -5.33
CA PHE A 579 -52.39 61.18 -4.51
C PHE A 579 -52.64 61.03 -3.00
N ASN A 580 -53.89 60.78 -2.59
CA ASN A 580 -54.23 60.58 -1.18
C ASN A 580 -53.58 59.31 -0.62
N ASN A 581 -53.66 58.20 -1.35
CA ASN A 581 -52.99 56.97 -0.94
C ASN A 581 -51.46 57.08 -1.06
N LYS A 582 -50.93 57.80 -2.06
CA LYS A 582 -49.49 58.13 -2.13
C LYS A 582 -49.03 58.83 -0.85
N ILE A 583 -49.70 59.93 -0.45
CA ILE A 583 -49.34 60.70 0.75
C ILE A 583 -49.47 59.85 2.02
N SER A 584 -50.53 59.04 2.12
CA SER A 584 -50.73 58.13 3.26
C SER A 584 -49.56 57.17 3.45
N LEU A 585 -49.12 56.52 2.38
CA LEU A 585 -48.00 55.56 2.41
C LEU A 585 -46.66 56.23 2.70
N LEU A 586 -46.37 57.38 2.09
CA LEU A 586 -45.14 58.14 2.40
C LEU A 586 -45.16 58.65 3.84
N THR A 587 -46.33 59.06 4.33
CA THR A 587 -46.48 59.47 5.73
C THR A 587 -46.22 58.28 6.67
N ASP A 588 -46.70 57.08 6.34
CA ASP A 588 -46.38 55.86 7.09
C ASP A 588 -44.87 55.59 7.12
N LEU A 589 -44.18 55.75 5.98
CA LEU A 589 -42.73 55.64 5.88
C LEU A 589 -42.04 56.61 6.85
N THR A 590 -42.41 57.89 6.82
CA THR A 590 -41.79 58.91 7.71
C THR A 590 -42.13 58.71 9.19
N LYS A 591 -43.21 58.00 9.51
CA LYS A 591 -43.56 57.65 10.90
C LYS A 591 -42.76 56.46 11.40
N ARG A 592 -42.70 55.40 10.61
CA ARG A 592 -42.08 54.11 10.98
C ARG A 592 -40.56 54.09 10.82
N PHE A 593 -40.02 54.81 9.82
CA PHE A 593 -38.63 54.66 9.37
C PHE A 593 -37.88 56.01 9.33
N LYS A 594 -37.79 56.70 10.47
CA LYS A 594 -37.08 58.00 10.59
C LYS A 594 -35.58 57.96 10.23
N GLY A 595 -34.97 56.77 10.33
CA GLY A 595 -33.57 56.53 9.98
C GLY A 595 -33.34 56.07 8.54
N SER A 596 -34.41 55.88 7.75
CA SER A 596 -34.28 55.43 6.35
C SER A 596 -33.52 56.45 5.51
N TYR A 597 -32.76 55.96 4.54
CA TYR A 597 -32.15 56.80 3.50
C TYR A 597 -33.19 57.44 2.57
N LEU A 598 -34.44 56.98 2.60
CA LEU A 598 -35.57 57.53 1.85
C LEU A 598 -36.40 58.53 2.67
N TYR A 599 -35.98 58.87 3.88
CA TYR A 599 -36.77 59.70 4.78
C TYR A 599 -37.01 61.10 4.22
N ASP A 600 -35.95 61.74 3.75
CA ASP A 600 -35.99 63.06 3.14
C ASP A 600 -36.67 63.04 1.77
N ASP A 601 -36.40 62.01 0.95
CA ASP A 601 -37.15 61.77 -0.29
C ASP A 601 -38.65 61.67 -0.02
N ALA A 602 -39.07 60.92 1.00
CA ALA A 602 -40.49 60.78 1.33
C ALA A 602 -41.13 62.10 1.79
N LEU A 603 -40.45 62.90 2.62
CA LEU A 603 -40.96 64.22 3.02
C LEU A 603 -41.08 65.17 1.83
N TYR A 604 -40.08 65.19 0.96
CA TYR A 604 -40.07 66.01 -0.25
C TYR A 604 -41.20 65.59 -1.20
N GLU A 605 -41.42 64.29 -1.38
CA GLU A 605 -42.47 63.74 -2.22
C GLU A 605 -43.88 63.98 -1.66
N ILE A 606 -44.08 63.93 -0.34
CA ILE A 606 -45.35 64.32 0.28
C ILE A 606 -45.66 65.79 -0.03
N ALA A 607 -44.70 66.68 0.24
CA ALA A 607 -44.87 68.11 0.03
C ALA A 607 -45.12 68.44 -1.45
N SER A 608 -44.35 67.82 -2.36
CA SER A 608 -44.52 67.97 -3.80
C SER A 608 -45.88 67.44 -4.27
N THR A 609 -46.37 66.34 -3.68
CA THR A 609 -47.70 65.79 -4.01
C THR A 609 -48.82 66.72 -3.54
N TYR A 610 -48.70 67.34 -2.36
CA TYR A 610 -49.64 68.37 -1.92
C TYR A 610 -49.65 69.60 -2.83
N LEU A 611 -48.49 70.03 -3.36
CA LEU A 611 -48.45 71.09 -4.37
C LEU A 611 -49.19 70.70 -5.66
N ILE A 612 -49.05 69.46 -6.11
CA ILE A 612 -49.79 68.95 -7.27
C ILE A 612 -51.31 68.98 -7.01
N GLN A 613 -51.74 68.71 -5.78
CA GLN A 613 -53.14 68.83 -5.35
C GLN A 613 -53.59 70.27 -5.04
N ASN A 614 -52.71 71.28 -5.26
CA ASN A 614 -52.92 72.68 -4.91
C ASN A 614 -53.13 72.95 -3.39
N ASP A 615 -52.76 72.01 -2.52
CA ASP A 615 -52.75 72.20 -1.06
C ASP A 615 -51.40 72.75 -0.61
N GLN A 616 -51.23 74.04 -0.88
CA GLN A 616 -49.99 74.75 -0.60
C GLN A 616 -49.67 74.81 0.91
N ARG A 617 -50.69 74.81 1.77
CA ARG A 617 -50.52 74.87 3.22
C ARG A 617 -49.82 73.62 3.74
N HIS A 618 -50.29 72.43 3.38
CA HIS A 618 -49.65 71.19 3.81
C HIS A 618 -48.31 70.98 3.10
N ALA A 619 -48.17 71.40 1.85
CA ALA A 619 -46.88 71.36 1.16
C ALA A 619 -45.77 72.11 1.93
N ILE A 620 -46.05 73.35 2.35
CA ILE A 620 -45.12 74.17 3.15
C ILE A 620 -44.76 73.46 4.47
N VAL A 621 -45.73 72.86 5.16
CA VAL A 621 -45.49 72.16 6.43
C VAL A 621 -44.48 71.02 6.26
N TYR A 622 -44.60 70.20 5.22
CA TYR A 622 -43.70 69.08 5.00
C TYR A 622 -42.33 69.50 4.44
N PHE A 623 -42.26 70.54 3.60
CA PHE A 623 -40.99 71.13 3.18
C PHE A 623 -40.21 71.75 4.36
N ASP A 624 -40.87 72.51 5.22
CA ASP A 624 -40.26 73.10 6.42
C ASP A 624 -39.77 72.02 7.38
N LYS A 625 -40.56 70.94 7.55
CA LYS A 625 -40.16 69.77 8.34
C LYS A 625 -38.89 69.14 7.80
N LEU A 626 -38.79 68.94 6.48
CA LEU A 626 -37.58 68.40 5.84
C LEU A 626 -36.36 69.29 6.10
N VAL A 627 -36.49 70.61 5.92
CA VAL A 627 -35.40 71.58 6.15
C VAL A 627 -34.92 71.55 7.61
N LYS A 628 -35.85 71.44 8.57
CA LYS A 628 -35.53 71.40 10.00
C LYS A 628 -34.88 70.09 10.42
N GLU A 629 -35.42 68.96 9.98
CA GLU A 629 -34.97 67.64 10.43
C GLU A 629 -33.75 67.11 9.65
N LYS A 630 -33.58 67.52 8.38
CA LYS A 630 -32.46 67.09 7.50
C LYS A 630 -31.79 68.28 6.81
N PRO A 631 -31.21 69.25 7.54
CA PRO A 631 -30.67 70.48 6.96
C PRO A 631 -29.53 70.24 5.95
N ASN A 632 -28.81 69.12 6.02
CA ASN A 632 -27.72 68.83 5.08
C ASN A 632 -28.18 68.05 3.83
N SER A 633 -29.46 67.67 3.73
CA SER A 633 -29.98 66.98 2.55
C SER A 633 -29.97 67.89 1.32
N SER A 634 -29.63 67.33 0.16
CA SER A 634 -29.74 68.03 -1.12
C SER A 634 -31.19 68.44 -1.45
N LEU A 635 -32.19 67.81 -0.82
CA LEU A 635 -33.60 68.14 -0.97
C LEU A 635 -34.05 69.29 -0.07
N SER A 636 -33.31 69.62 0.99
CA SER A 636 -33.67 70.73 1.89
C SER A 636 -33.53 72.09 1.21
N LYS A 637 -32.46 72.31 0.45
CA LYS A 637 -32.33 73.53 -0.37
C LYS A 637 -33.42 73.62 -1.46
N LYS A 638 -33.76 72.50 -2.10
CA LYS A 638 -34.86 72.44 -3.09
C LYS A 638 -36.21 72.75 -2.45
N SER A 639 -36.44 72.24 -1.24
CA SER A 639 -37.63 72.50 -0.44
C SER A 639 -37.80 73.98 -0.11
N LEU A 640 -36.72 74.67 0.29
CA LEU A 640 -36.75 76.11 0.53
C LEU A 640 -37.11 76.89 -0.74
N VAL A 641 -36.52 76.56 -1.89
CA VAL A 641 -36.88 77.21 -3.17
C VAL A 641 -38.35 76.96 -3.52
N LYS A 642 -38.87 75.76 -3.29
CA LYS A 642 -40.30 75.44 -3.51
C LYS A 642 -41.22 76.21 -2.56
N MET A 643 -40.85 76.36 -1.29
CA MET A 643 -41.60 77.16 -0.32
C MET A 643 -41.59 78.64 -0.69
N ASP A 644 -40.43 79.18 -1.06
CA ASP A 644 -40.29 80.56 -1.53
C ASP A 644 -41.20 80.84 -2.72
N PHE A 645 -41.16 79.99 -3.74
CA PHE A 645 -42.03 80.12 -4.92
C PHE A 645 -43.52 80.17 -4.53
N VAL A 646 -43.95 79.35 -3.57
CA VAL A 646 -45.33 79.37 -3.06
C VAL A 646 -45.63 80.69 -2.31
N TYR A 647 -44.73 81.14 -1.44
CA TYR A 647 -44.93 82.39 -0.69
C TYR A 647 -44.95 83.61 -1.62
N TYR A 648 -44.05 83.67 -2.59
CA TYR A 648 -43.97 84.74 -3.57
C TYR A 648 -45.26 84.84 -4.40
N ASN A 649 -45.73 83.72 -4.97
CA ASN A 649 -46.97 83.70 -5.75
C ASN A 649 -48.21 84.07 -4.94
N ASN A 650 -48.18 83.87 -3.63
CA ASN A 650 -49.25 84.26 -2.71
C ASN A 650 -49.09 85.68 -2.15
N ASN A 651 -48.15 86.48 -2.67
CA ASN A 651 -47.80 87.83 -2.16
C ASN A 651 -47.34 87.85 -0.69
N GLN A 652 -46.89 86.72 -0.15
CA GLN A 652 -46.38 86.58 1.22
C GLN A 652 -44.89 86.92 1.27
N TYR A 653 -44.53 88.10 0.77
CA TYR A 653 -43.16 88.54 0.53
C TYR A 653 -42.25 88.46 1.75
N LYS A 654 -42.78 88.68 2.96
CA LYS A 654 -42.00 88.57 4.21
C LYS A 654 -41.48 87.14 4.44
N GLU A 655 -42.31 86.12 4.22
CA GLU A 655 -41.90 84.73 4.38
C GLU A 655 -41.06 84.24 3.18
N ALA A 656 -41.33 84.75 1.97
CA ALA A 656 -40.49 84.54 0.79
C ALA A 656 -39.04 85.02 1.05
N ILE A 657 -38.85 86.29 1.43
CA ILE A 657 -37.54 86.87 1.79
C ILE A 657 -36.82 86.04 2.86
N LYS A 658 -37.54 85.62 3.90
CA LYS A 658 -36.98 84.79 4.98
C LYS A 658 -36.47 83.45 4.47
N THR A 659 -37.25 82.80 3.60
CA THR A 659 -36.89 81.51 3.00
C THR A 659 -35.69 81.66 2.06
N LEU A 660 -35.67 82.71 1.22
CA LEU A 660 -34.55 83.03 0.32
C LEU A 660 -33.25 83.28 1.08
N LYS A 661 -33.29 84.10 2.14
CA LYS A 661 -32.13 84.33 3.00
C LYS A 661 -31.62 83.03 3.63
N GLN A 662 -32.52 82.16 4.09
CA GLN A 662 -32.13 80.84 4.60
C GLN A 662 -31.41 79.98 3.55
N VAL A 663 -31.81 80.03 2.27
CA VAL A 663 -31.09 79.32 1.20
C VAL A 663 -29.68 79.87 1.04
N ILE A 664 -29.54 81.20 0.98
CA ILE A 664 -28.27 81.89 0.78
C ILE A 664 -27.31 81.64 1.94
N ASP A 665 -27.81 81.76 3.18
CA ASP A 665 -27.00 81.64 4.39
C ASP A 665 -26.56 80.20 4.64
N LYS A 666 -27.46 79.22 4.41
CA LYS A 666 -27.16 77.81 4.68
C LYS A 666 -26.46 77.09 3.52
N TYR A 667 -26.63 77.54 2.28
CA TYR A 667 -26.09 76.88 1.08
C TYR A 667 -25.41 77.86 0.12
N PRO A 668 -24.45 78.70 0.56
CA PRO A 668 -23.95 79.85 -0.20
C PRO A 668 -23.29 79.51 -1.54
N ALA A 669 -22.79 78.28 -1.71
CA ALA A 669 -22.12 77.83 -2.93
C ALA A 669 -23.04 77.10 -3.93
N SER A 670 -24.35 76.99 -3.65
CA SER A 670 -25.29 76.24 -4.50
C SER A 670 -25.80 77.06 -5.69
N VAL A 671 -26.32 76.38 -6.72
CA VAL A 671 -27.04 77.04 -7.82
C VAL A 671 -28.30 77.71 -7.26
N GLU A 672 -28.98 77.03 -6.35
CA GLU A 672 -30.20 77.50 -5.70
C GLU A 672 -29.99 78.79 -4.88
N ALA A 673 -28.80 79.02 -4.30
CA ALA A 673 -28.48 80.27 -3.60
C ALA A 673 -28.29 81.46 -4.56
N ARG A 674 -27.73 81.20 -5.75
CA ARG A 674 -27.62 82.23 -6.81
C ARG A 674 -29.00 82.59 -7.36
N GLU A 675 -29.85 81.60 -7.59
CA GLU A 675 -31.25 81.80 -7.96
C GLU A 675 -31.98 82.57 -6.86
N ALA A 676 -31.79 82.19 -5.60
CA ALA A 676 -32.40 82.87 -4.47
C ALA A 676 -31.99 84.35 -4.35
N LEU A 677 -30.74 84.72 -4.65
CA LEU A 677 -30.31 86.12 -4.70
C LEU A 677 -31.05 86.92 -5.78
N SER A 678 -31.22 86.33 -6.97
CA SER A 678 -31.95 86.95 -8.08
C SER A 678 -33.44 87.13 -7.75
N THR A 679 -34.06 86.11 -7.17
CA THR A 679 -35.46 86.18 -6.73
C THR A 679 -35.59 87.22 -5.61
N LEU A 680 -34.68 87.24 -4.64
CA LEU A 680 -34.71 88.19 -3.52
C LEU A 680 -34.64 89.65 -4.01
N GLN A 681 -33.83 89.92 -5.03
CA GLN A 681 -33.78 91.24 -5.68
C GLN A 681 -35.12 91.61 -6.31
N SER A 682 -35.77 90.66 -6.99
CA SER A 682 -37.09 90.84 -7.61
C SER A 682 -38.18 91.11 -6.56
N VAL A 683 -38.16 90.36 -5.43
CA VAL A 683 -39.09 90.58 -4.32
C VAL A 683 -38.96 92.00 -3.73
N TYR A 684 -37.74 92.51 -3.57
CA TYR A 684 -37.54 93.87 -3.06
C TYR A 684 -38.01 94.96 -4.05
N MET A 685 -37.87 94.72 -5.36
CA MET A 685 -38.44 95.60 -6.39
C MET A 685 -39.97 95.63 -6.32
N ASP A 686 -40.61 94.46 -6.21
CA ASP A 686 -42.08 94.33 -6.15
C ASP A 686 -42.67 94.97 -4.88
N GLN A 687 -41.89 95.06 -3.80
CA GLN A 687 -42.27 95.76 -2.56
C GLN A 687 -42.00 97.28 -2.58
N GLY A 688 -41.37 97.82 -3.62
CA GLY A 688 -41.01 99.24 -3.71
C GLY A 688 -39.90 99.68 -2.74
N ASN A 689 -39.04 98.74 -2.32
CA ASN A 689 -38.00 98.94 -1.30
C ASN A 689 -36.57 99.06 -1.89
N ILE A 690 -36.43 99.49 -3.15
CA ILE A 690 -35.14 99.78 -3.79
C ILE A 690 -35.07 101.26 -4.18
#